data_AF-A0A7L2S1Y5-F1
#
_entry.id   AF-A0A7L2S1Y5-F1
#
_cell.length_a   1.000
_cell.length_b   1.000
_cell.length_c   1.000
_cell.angle_alpha   90.00
_cell.angle_beta   90.00
_cell.angle_gamma   90.00
#
_symmetry.space_group_name_H-M   'P 1'
#
loop_
_entity.id
_entity.type
_entity.pdbx_description
1 polymer ?
#
loop_
_entity_poly.entity_id
_entity_poly.type
_entity_poly.pdbx_seq_one_letter_code
_entity_poly.pdbx_strand_id
1 'polypeptide(L)'
;LPQASPALHLCTPGLMYRPQIQQVLRALTIPLERLQIMKVHMMQAMRRGLNRHTHAQASVQMLPTYICSTPDGTEKGDFLVVELCQNQVRTVMVTLFGDGNLSPQMIYKVFDLPEDIMHGEGEALFDFIAQCLSQFLGETSSSSSEGRLPLGFVFPFSCKQKKLDKAELISWSKGFSCSDVEGQDVVQLLQLAINKQELSQVVVVALMNDTVGTMMTCSMEGRPCEIALVAGEPWASPLPGWWVLGAPHRCSPPSLPADRGSNCCFMAEAHLVETAEETSGRMCVNTEWGCFGDDGMLSDIMTPYDESVDNESSNPGLKRFEKLVGSLYLGEIVRHVLIRLAAQKVLFAKSNVAVLKEKGVLKTQQILEIINNEEGTTVVTRVLQALGLAANERDCSRVQQICRAVVSRAATLYAAGLAAVLSYMCQSRDMDQLLVNVGVDGELFHGHTRFKEILQSVIKLLAPECTATLLPSTDGSGRGAAMVTAVAVRLEAQRREVDEVLGPLRLSHADLEHVQSLMRKEMDLGLNKETNPTASVRMLPTYVCATPDGTERGEFLALDLGGTNFRVLVVRVSEDGIRMASEIYVIPTAIMQGTGEQLFDHIMDCIVDFQMKQKLTNHVLSLGFTFSFPCKQVGLDKALLLTWTKGFSASGCVGEDVVQLLREAAQRKNHTRLKVVALVNDTVGTMMSCGYDDPKCEIGLIVG
;
A
#
# COMPACT_ATOMS: atom_id res chain seq x y z
N LEU A 1 -38.75 17.08 -4.78
CA LEU A 1 -40.14 16.77 -5.18
C LEU A 1 -40.09 16.16 -6.58
N PRO A 2 -40.83 15.08 -6.92
CA PRO A 2 -41.73 14.28 -6.08
C PRO A 2 -41.18 12.87 -5.75
N GLN A 3 -41.94 12.18 -4.90
CA GLN A 3 -41.69 10.89 -4.25
C GLN A 3 -41.34 9.76 -5.23
N ALA A 4 -40.23 9.05 -4.97
CA ALA A 4 -39.92 7.77 -5.61
C ALA A 4 -39.35 6.81 -4.57
N SER A 5 -40.23 6.29 -3.71
CA SER A 5 -40.00 5.02 -3.01
C SER A 5 -40.63 3.91 -3.85
N PRO A 6 -39.86 3.07 -4.57
CA PRO A 6 -40.35 1.76 -4.89
C PRO A 6 -40.04 0.88 -3.67
N ALA A 7 -41.00 0.79 -2.75
CA ALA A 7 -41.03 -0.36 -1.88
C ALA A 7 -41.00 -1.60 -2.77
N LEU A 8 -39.99 -2.45 -2.58
CA LEU A 8 -39.89 -3.81 -3.14
C LEU A 8 -41.02 -4.66 -2.53
N HIS A 9 -42.26 -4.37 -2.90
CA HIS A 9 -43.44 -5.15 -2.61
C HIS A 9 -43.93 -5.77 -3.92
N LEU A 10 -43.26 -6.84 -4.36
CA LEU A 10 -43.89 -7.82 -5.24
C LEU A 10 -44.73 -8.77 -4.37
N CYS A 11 -45.89 -8.30 -3.93
CA CYS A 11 -46.98 -9.17 -3.50
C CYS A 11 -48.00 -9.27 -4.64
N THR A 12 -48.02 -10.41 -5.32
CA THR A 12 -49.16 -10.83 -6.12
C THR A 12 -50.40 -10.96 -5.21
N PRO A 13 -51.54 -10.32 -5.53
CA PRO A 13 -52.74 -10.43 -4.73
C PRO A 13 -53.48 -11.72 -5.06
N GLY A 14 -53.58 -12.67 -4.13
CA GLY A 14 -54.44 -13.85 -4.33
C GLY A 14 -54.20 -15.12 -3.51
N LEU A 15 -53.26 -15.16 -2.56
CA LEU A 15 -53.06 -16.34 -1.70
C LEU A 15 -53.16 -15.94 -0.22
N MET A 16 -54.15 -16.48 0.50
CA MET A 16 -54.20 -16.41 1.97
C MET A 16 -52.98 -17.15 2.54
N TYR A 17 -51.91 -16.43 2.85
CA TYR A 17 -50.68 -16.99 3.41
C TYR A 17 -50.89 -17.44 4.85
N ARG A 18 -50.28 -18.58 5.24
CA ARG A 18 -50.15 -18.92 6.67
C ARG A 18 -49.25 -17.86 7.34
N PRO A 19 -49.66 -17.28 8.48
CA PRO A 19 -48.91 -16.21 9.17
C PRO A 19 -47.44 -16.57 9.44
N GLN A 20 -47.16 -17.85 9.69
CA GLN A 20 -45.82 -18.36 10.00
C GLN A 20 -44.83 -18.19 8.84
N ILE A 21 -45.23 -18.50 7.59
CA ILE A 21 -44.35 -18.32 6.42
C ILE A 21 -44.05 -16.83 6.21
N GLN A 22 -45.05 -15.97 6.34
CA GLN A 22 -44.86 -14.53 6.19
C GLN A 22 -43.94 -13.96 7.27
N GLN A 23 -44.01 -14.49 8.50
CA GLN A 23 -43.09 -14.11 9.58
C GLN A 23 -41.63 -14.48 9.24
N VAL A 24 -41.38 -15.69 8.72
CA VAL A 24 -40.04 -16.11 8.25
C VAL A 24 -39.54 -15.20 7.14
N LEU A 25 -40.35 -14.97 6.11
CA LEU A 25 -39.95 -14.14 4.97
C LEU A 25 -39.66 -12.70 5.39
N ARG A 26 -40.43 -12.13 6.33
CA ARG A 26 -40.15 -10.81 6.90
C ARG A 26 -38.85 -10.79 7.69
N ALA A 27 -38.56 -11.81 8.48
CA ALA A 27 -37.30 -11.89 9.25
C ALA A 27 -36.07 -12.00 8.33
N LEU A 28 -36.21 -12.65 7.16
CA LEU A 28 -35.16 -12.76 6.16
C LEU A 28 -35.05 -11.53 5.23
N THR A 29 -35.97 -10.57 5.34
CA THR A 29 -35.94 -9.35 4.52
C THR A 29 -35.37 -8.19 5.33
N ILE A 30 -34.24 -7.64 4.89
CA ILE A 30 -33.56 -6.53 5.58
C ILE A 30 -34.02 -5.20 4.96
N PRO A 31 -34.60 -4.27 5.76
CA PRO A 31 -34.97 -2.95 5.28
C PRO A 31 -33.76 -2.13 4.84
N LEU A 32 -33.96 -1.20 3.88
CA LEU A 32 -32.89 -0.35 3.35
C LEU A 32 -32.21 0.48 4.46
N GLU A 33 -33.00 0.96 5.43
CA GLU A 33 -32.51 1.75 6.57
C GLU A 33 -31.53 0.94 7.43
N ARG A 34 -31.78 -0.36 7.60
CA ARG A 34 -30.87 -1.26 8.33
C ARG A 34 -29.59 -1.52 7.53
N LEU A 35 -29.69 -1.67 6.22
CA LEU A 35 -28.52 -1.80 5.34
C LEU A 35 -27.65 -0.53 5.35
N GLN A 36 -28.27 0.67 5.44
CA GLN A 36 -27.53 1.92 5.61
C GLN A 36 -26.78 1.99 6.94
N ILE A 37 -27.40 1.57 8.04
CA ILE A 37 -26.73 1.47 9.35
C ILE A 37 -25.56 0.49 9.28
N MET A 38 -25.79 -0.70 8.73
CA MET A 38 -24.75 -1.72 8.54
C MET A 38 -23.58 -1.18 7.72
N LYS A 39 -23.83 -0.47 6.62
CA LYS A 39 -22.81 0.20 5.80
C LYS A 39 -21.95 1.14 6.66
N VAL A 40 -22.57 1.99 7.47
CA VAL A 40 -21.85 2.93 8.35
C VAL A 40 -21.00 2.19 9.37
N HIS A 41 -21.53 1.14 10.01
CA HIS A 41 -20.78 0.32 10.96
C HIS A 41 -19.60 -0.41 10.31
N MET A 42 -19.77 -0.93 9.09
CA MET A 42 -18.70 -1.55 8.32
C MET A 42 -17.59 -0.53 8.01
N MET A 43 -17.93 0.68 7.56
CA MET A 43 -16.94 1.75 7.34
C MET A 43 -16.17 2.11 8.62
N GLN A 44 -16.85 2.15 9.77
CA GLN A 44 -16.19 2.37 11.06
C GLN A 44 -15.27 1.21 11.45
N ALA A 45 -15.69 -0.04 11.22
CA ALA A 45 -14.86 -1.22 11.46
C ALA A 45 -13.60 -1.21 10.57
N MET A 46 -13.73 -0.85 9.29
CA MET A 46 -12.59 -0.67 8.38
C MET A 46 -11.60 0.38 8.90
N ARG A 47 -12.08 1.55 9.35
CA ARG A 47 -11.22 2.60 9.93
C ARG A 47 -10.48 2.09 11.17
N ARG A 48 -11.16 1.34 12.03
CA ARG A 48 -10.54 0.74 13.22
C ARG A 48 -9.49 -0.31 12.87
N GLY A 49 -9.74 -1.11 11.83
CA GLY A 49 -8.80 -2.13 11.36
C GLY A 49 -7.53 -1.54 10.76
N LEU A 50 -7.64 -0.40 10.06
CA LEU A 50 -6.49 0.27 9.44
C LEU A 50 -5.63 1.07 10.43
N ASN A 51 -6.21 1.54 11.54
CA ASN A 51 -5.51 2.36 12.52
C ASN A 51 -4.67 1.50 13.49
N ARG A 52 -3.40 1.89 13.69
CA ARG A 52 -2.41 1.13 14.46
C ARG A 52 -2.82 0.89 15.92
N HIS A 53 -3.56 1.82 16.52
CA HIS A 53 -3.93 1.77 17.93
C HIS A 53 -5.17 0.92 18.19
N THR A 54 -6.09 0.86 17.21
CA THR A 54 -7.35 0.10 17.34
C THR A 54 -7.33 -1.25 16.63
N HIS A 55 -6.35 -1.50 15.76
CA HIS A 55 -6.25 -2.71 14.93
C HIS A 55 -6.39 -4.00 15.72
N ALA A 56 -5.69 -4.14 16.85
CA ALA A 56 -5.68 -5.36 17.65
C ALA A 56 -7.06 -5.73 18.25
N GLN A 57 -7.97 -4.77 18.36
CA GLN A 57 -9.33 -4.96 18.89
C GLN A 57 -10.40 -4.90 17.79
N ALA A 58 -10.01 -4.64 16.55
CA ALA A 58 -10.94 -4.51 15.44
C ALA A 58 -11.46 -5.88 15.01
N SER A 59 -12.78 -6.00 14.86
CA SER A 59 -13.42 -7.20 14.30
C SER A 59 -13.04 -7.39 12.82
N VAL A 60 -12.89 -6.31 12.06
CA VAL A 60 -12.41 -6.32 10.68
C VAL A 60 -10.94 -5.89 10.68
N GLN A 61 -10.02 -6.83 10.45
CA GLN A 61 -8.59 -6.60 10.68
C GLN A 61 -7.89 -5.79 9.59
N MET A 62 -8.41 -5.73 8.36
CA MET A 62 -7.83 -4.91 7.28
C MET A 62 -6.33 -5.22 7.04
N LEU A 63 -6.04 -6.47 6.73
CA LEU A 63 -4.69 -7.01 6.62
C LEU A 63 -3.95 -6.44 5.39
N PRO A 64 -2.77 -5.83 5.56
CA PRO A 64 -1.96 -5.36 4.44
C PRO A 64 -1.39 -6.55 3.64
N THR A 65 -1.47 -6.48 2.31
CA THR A 65 -0.98 -7.56 1.42
C THR A 65 0.39 -7.27 0.82
N TYR A 66 0.91 -6.04 0.97
CA TYR A 66 2.15 -5.54 0.34
C TYR A 66 2.12 -5.55 -1.20
N ILE A 67 0.93 -5.63 -1.79
CA ILE A 67 0.72 -5.49 -3.23
C ILE A 67 0.38 -4.04 -3.52
N CYS A 68 1.35 -3.30 -4.05
CA CYS A 68 1.28 -1.84 -4.13
C CYS A 68 0.87 -1.29 -5.51
N SER A 69 0.71 -2.15 -6.51
CA SER A 69 0.31 -1.75 -7.85
C SER A 69 -0.54 -2.81 -8.53
N THR A 70 -1.41 -2.35 -9.42
CA THR A 70 -2.10 -3.18 -10.41
C THR A 70 -1.18 -3.44 -11.61
N PRO A 71 -1.51 -4.40 -12.49
CA PRO A 71 -0.72 -4.70 -13.68
C PRO A 71 -0.64 -3.49 -14.60
N ASP A 72 0.48 -3.32 -15.31
CA ASP A 72 0.66 -2.25 -16.31
C ASP A 72 0.88 -2.77 -17.74
N GLY A 73 0.89 -4.09 -17.92
CA GLY A 73 1.03 -4.76 -19.21
C GLY A 73 2.48 -5.01 -19.61
N THR A 74 3.46 -4.55 -18.82
CA THR A 74 4.89 -4.81 -19.05
C THR A 74 5.36 -6.14 -18.48
N GLU A 75 4.51 -6.81 -17.69
CA GLU A 75 4.82 -8.07 -17.04
C GLU A 75 5.07 -9.18 -18.08
N LYS A 76 6.23 -9.84 -17.97
CA LYS A 76 6.68 -10.89 -18.90
C LYS A 76 7.45 -11.99 -18.19
N GLY A 77 7.36 -13.22 -18.69
CA GLY A 77 8.05 -14.39 -18.18
C GLY A 77 7.12 -15.55 -17.83
N ASP A 78 7.73 -16.65 -17.37
CA ASP A 78 7.02 -17.83 -16.89
C ASP A 78 6.90 -17.80 -15.37
N PHE A 79 5.68 -18.00 -14.87
CA PHE A 79 5.35 -17.92 -13.46
C PHE A 79 4.58 -19.16 -13.02
N LEU A 80 5.04 -19.77 -11.93
CA LEU A 80 4.31 -20.83 -11.26
C LEU A 80 3.29 -20.24 -10.29
N VAL A 81 2.14 -20.88 -10.18
CA VAL A 81 1.16 -20.58 -9.14
C VAL A 81 0.72 -21.88 -8.50
N VAL A 82 0.65 -21.86 -7.18
CA VAL A 82 0.02 -22.92 -6.38
C VAL A 82 -1.16 -22.31 -5.65
N GLU A 83 -2.33 -22.91 -5.81
CA GLU A 83 -3.54 -22.52 -5.12
C GLU A 83 -3.97 -23.64 -4.17
N LEU A 84 -3.99 -23.33 -2.88
CA LEU A 84 -4.64 -24.21 -1.90
C LEU A 84 -6.15 -23.92 -1.92
N CYS A 85 -6.92 -24.88 -2.40
CA CYS A 85 -8.37 -24.87 -2.34
C CYS A 85 -8.84 -25.67 -1.10
N GLN A 86 -10.15 -25.94 -0.97
CA GLN A 86 -10.67 -26.61 0.21
C GLN A 86 -10.18 -28.07 0.30
N ASN A 87 -10.55 -28.90 -0.68
CA ASN A 87 -10.21 -30.32 -0.77
C ASN A 87 -9.29 -30.60 -1.97
N GLN A 88 -8.60 -29.58 -2.48
CA GLN A 88 -7.78 -29.68 -3.68
C GLN A 88 -6.58 -28.74 -3.63
N VAL A 89 -5.53 -29.10 -4.36
CA VAL A 89 -4.40 -28.22 -4.69
C VAL A 89 -4.38 -28.05 -6.19
N ARG A 90 -4.34 -26.80 -6.67
CA ARG A 90 -4.20 -26.50 -8.11
C ARG A 90 -2.81 -25.93 -8.37
N THR A 91 -2.10 -26.51 -9.32
CA THR A 91 -0.81 -26.01 -9.80
C THR A 91 -1.00 -25.45 -11.20
N VAL A 92 -0.41 -24.29 -11.46
CA VAL A 92 -0.56 -23.56 -12.72
C VAL A 92 0.80 -23.06 -13.19
N MET A 93 1.08 -23.19 -14.48
CA MET A 93 2.12 -22.45 -15.17
C MET A 93 1.46 -21.37 -16.02
N VAL A 94 1.90 -20.12 -15.87
CA VAL A 94 1.42 -18.98 -16.65
C VAL A 94 2.59 -18.31 -17.37
N THR A 95 2.48 -18.16 -18.68
CA THR A 95 3.44 -17.42 -19.50
C THR A 95 2.85 -16.06 -19.87
N LEU A 96 3.53 -14.99 -19.47
CA LEU A 96 3.22 -13.59 -19.81
C LEU A 96 4.17 -13.09 -20.90
N PHE A 97 3.63 -12.41 -21.91
CA PHE A 97 4.40 -11.96 -23.08
C PHE A 97 4.86 -10.48 -23.02
N GLY A 98 4.30 -9.66 -22.12
CA GLY A 98 4.73 -8.28 -21.88
C GLY A 98 4.39 -7.26 -22.97
N ASP A 99 3.50 -7.58 -23.91
CA ASP A 99 3.10 -6.69 -25.01
C ASP A 99 1.67 -6.12 -24.87
N GLY A 100 0.98 -6.46 -23.77
CA GLY A 100 -0.41 -6.08 -23.49
C GLY A 100 -1.46 -6.59 -24.50
N ASN A 101 -1.04 -7.23 -25.60
CA ASN A 101 -1.90 -7.62 -26.72
C ASN A 101 -2.07 -9.14 -26.83
N LEU A 102 -1.15 -9.92 -26.26
CA LEU A 102 -1.27 -11.38 -26.21
C LEU A 102 -1.86 -11.81 -24.88
N SER A 103 -2.93 -12.62 -24.95
CA SER A 103 -3.48 -13.27 -23.78
C SER A 103 -2.45 -14.24 -23.18
N PRO A 104 -2.35 -14.33 -21.84
CA PRO A 104 -1.45 -15.28 -21.20
C PRO A 104 -1.72 -16.72 -21.63
N GLN A 105 -0.66 -17.50 -21.76
CA GLN A 105 -0.80 -18.96 -21.88
C GLN A 105 -0.82 -19.58 -20.49
N MET A 106 -1.72 -20.54 -20.29
CA MET A 106 -1.92 -21.20 -19.01
C MET A 106 -2.01 -22.71 -19.20
N ILE A 107 -1.26 -23.43 -18.38
CA ILE A 107 -1.36 -24.89 -18.22
C ILE A 107 -1.59 -25.15 -16.74
N TYR A 108 -2.51 -26.04 -16.39
CA TYR A 108 -2.78 -26.34 -14.99
C TYR A 108 -3.10 -27.82 -14.74
N LYS A 109 -2.98 -28.21 -13.47
CA LYS A 109 -3.40 -29.51 -12.95
C LYS A 109 -4.02 -29.33 -11.57
N VAL A 110 -5.02 -30.17 -11.28
CA VAL A 110 -5.73 -30.20 -10.00
C VAL A 110 -5.45 -31.54 -9.34
N PHE A 111 -5.18 -31.51 -8.04
CA PHE A 111 -4.91 -32.66 -7.20
C PHE A 111 -5.91 -32.69 -6.05
N ASP A 112 -6.53 -33.84 -5.80
CA ASP A 112 -7.42 -34.00 -4.65
C ASP A 112 -6.58 -34.08 -3.36
N LEU A 113 -6.94 -33.24 -2.39
CA LEU A 113 -6.32 -33.17 -1.07
C LEU A 113 -7.05 -34.12 -0.11
N PRO A 114 -6.37 -35.15 0.41
CA PRO A 114 -6.95 -36.06 1.40
C PRO A 114 -7.38 -35.35 2.70
N GLU A 115 -8.51 -35.77 3.26
CA GLU A 115 -9.09 -35.19 4.49
C GLU A 115 -8.17 -35.38 5.71
N ASP A 116 -7.43 -36.49 5.78
CA ASP A 116 -6.45 -36.75 6.84
C ASP A 116 -5.28 -35.76 6.82
N ILE A 117 -4.93 -35.21 5.64
CA ILE A 117 -3.92 -34.15 5.51
C ILE A 117 -4.49 -32.79 5.96
N MET A 118 -5.75 -32.49 5.65
CA MET A 118 -6.43 -31.24 6.06
C MET A 118 -6.51 -31.06 7.59
N HIS A 119 -6.50 -32.17 8.32
CA HIS A 119 -6.59 -32.23 9.78
C HIS A 119 -5.33 -32.80 10.46
N GLY A 120 -4.27 -33.05 9.68
CA GLY A 120 -3.04 -33.68 10.14
C GLY A 120 -1.94 -32.69 10.52
N GLU A 121 -0.69 -33.12 10.39
CA GLU A 121 0.47 -32.27 10.64
C GLU A 121 0.68 -31.24 9.54
N GLY A 122 1.09 -30.02 9.91
CA GLY A 122 1.44 -28.97 8.96
C GLY A 122 2.49 -29.41 7.94
N GLU A 123 3.52 -30.13 8.37
CA GLU A 123 4.55 -30.69 7.48
C GLU A 123 3.93 -31.54 6.37
N ALA A 124 2.95 -32.40 6.70
CA ALA A 124 2.30 -33.28 5.72
C ALA A 124 1.53 -32.49 4.65
N LEU A 125 0.86 -31.39 5.05
CA LEU A 125 0.16 -30.51 4.11
C LEU A 125 1.13 -29.86 3.12
N PHE A 126 2.21 -29.25 3.62
CA PHE A 126 3.16 -28.56 2.75
C PHE A 126 3.98 -29.53 1.89
N ASP A 127 4.32 -30.71 2.42
CA ASP A 127 4.93 -31.80 1.64
C ASP A 127 4.02 -32.27 0.51
N PHE A 128 2.72 -32.44 0.77
CA PHE A 128 1.75 -32.80 -0.26
C PHE A 128 1.68 -31.73 -1.36
N ILE A 129 1.59 -30.44 -0.99
CA ILE A 129 1.61 -29.33 -1.95
C ILE A 129 2.88 -29.35 -2.81
N ALA A 130 4.05 -29.59 -2.19
CA ALA A 130 5.32 -29.68 -2.92
C ALA A 130 5.38 -30.89 -3.86
N GLN A 131 4.80 -32.04 -3.47
CA GLN A 131 4.68 -33.23 -4.33
C GLN A 131 3.79 -32.95 -5.55
N CYS A 132 2.65 -32.28 -5.36
CA CYS A 132 1.79 -31.83 -6.46
C CYS A 132 2.57 -30.98 -7.46
N LEU A 133 3.37 -30.04 -6.97
CA LEU A 133 4.22 -29.19 -7.80
C LEU A 133 5.28 -30.00 -8.57
N SER A 134 5.97 -30.92 -7.90
CA SER A 134 6.97 -31.81 -8.53
C SER A 134 6.35 -32.64 -9.64
N GLN A 135 5.17 -33.23 -9.39
CA GLN A 135 4.47 -34.02 -10.39
C GLN A 135 4.04 -33.17 -11.58
N PHE A 136 3.50 -31.97 -11.33
CA PHE A 136 3.10 -31.04 -12.39
C PHE A 136 4.28 -30.66 -13.30
N LEU A 137 5.42 -30.27 -12.71
CA LEU A 137 6.61 -29.91 -13.45
C LEU A 137 7.19 -31.07 -14.29
N GLY A 138 7.15 -32.29 -13.74
CA GLY A 138 7.56 -33.49 -14.47
C GLY A 138 6.73 -33.77 -15.72
N GLU A 139 5.45 -33.38 -15.72
CA GLU A 139 4.51 -33.60 -16.83
C GLU A 139 4.52 -32.46 -17.87
N THR A 140 4.85 -31.22 -17.47
CA THR A 140 4.89 -30.04 -18.36
C THR A 140 6.20 -29.85 -19.12
N SER A 141 7.23 -30.65 -18.82
CA SER A 141 8.59 -30.41 -19.33
C SER A 141 8.76 -30.77 -20.82
N SER A 142 8.54 -29.79 -21.71
CA SER A 142 9.24 -29.69 -22.99
C SER A 142 10.26 -28.55 -22.91
N SER A 143 11.54 -28.90 -22.67
CA SER A 143 12.77 -28.13 -22.91
C SER A 143 12.82 -26.64 -22.52
N SER A 144 13.88 -26.29 -21.78
CA SER A 144 14.49 -24.96 -21.63
C SER A 144 13.89 -23.98 -20.61
N SER A 145 14.37 -24.05 -19.37
CA SER A 145 14.93 -22.88 -18.71
C SER A 145 15.80 -23.32 -17.53
N GLU A 146 17.12 -23.13 -17.62
CA GLU A 146 18.08 -23.20 -16.49
C GLU A 146 17.86 -22.01 -15.51
N GLY A 147 16.67 -21.43 -15.48
CA GLY A 147 16.32 -20.19 -14.80
C GLY A 147 15.51 -20.43 -13.54
N ARG A 148 15.58 -19.47 -12.62
CA ARG A 148 14.76 -19.40 -11.41
C ARG A 148 13.28 -19.24 -11.82
N LEU A 149 12.40 -20.09 -11.29
CA LEU A 149 10.95 -20.07 -11.53
C LEU A 149 10.25 -19.41 -10.33
N PRO A 150 9.76 -18.17 -10.46
CA PRO A 150 9.02 -17.50 -9.40
C PRO A 150 7.65 -18.17 -9.19
N LEU A 151 7.30 -18.41 -7.94
CA LEU A 151 6.05 -19.04 -7.52
C LEU A 151 5.20 -18.06 -6.72
N GLY A 152 3.96 -17.86 -7.17
CA GLY A 152 2.89 -17.23 -6.40
C GLY A 152 2.10 -18.27 -5.61
N PHE A 153 1.91 -18.05 -4.32
CA PHE A 153 1.16 -18.93 -3.45
C PHE A 153 -0.19 -18.29 -3.09
N VAL A 154 -1.27 -18.83 -3.65
CA VAL A 154 -2.64 -18.43 -3.30
C VAL A 154 -3.07 -19.25 -2.08
N PHE A 155 -3.15 -18.57 -0.94
CA PHE A 155 -3.44 -19.16 0.35
C PHE A 155 -4.66 -18.45 0.95
N PRO A 156 -5.87 -19.04 0.87
CA PRO A 156 -7.14 -18.35 1.14
C PRO A 156 -7.46 -18.29 2.65
N PHE A 157 -6.47 -18.00 3.48
CA PHE A 157 -6.60 -17.86 4.93
C PHE A 157 -6.10 -16.49 5.39
N SER A 158 -6.51 -16.10 6.59
CA SER A 158 -6.10 -14.83 7.19
C SER A 158 -4.63 -14.92 7.59
N CYS A 159 -3.75 -14.16 6.93
CA CYS A 159 -2.32 -14.12 7.21
C CYS A 159 -1.86 -12.71 7.57
N LYS A 160 -1.01 -12.62 8.59
CA LYS A 160 -0.30 -11.40 8.94
C LYS A 160 0.96 -11.31 8.08
N GLN A 161 0.90 -10.50 7.03
CA GLN A 161 2.05 -10.27 6.15
C GLN A 161 2.95 -9.15 6.68
N LYS A 162 4.26 -9.30 6.50
CA LYS A 162 5.27 -8.23 6.70
C LYS A 162 5.93 -7.81 5.39
N LYS A 163 5.88 -8.69 4.39
CA LYS A 163 6.34 -8.53 3.00
C LYS A 163 5.53 -9.47 2.11
N LEU A 164 5.69 -9.37 0.79
CA LEU A 164 5.07 -10.27 -0.18
C LEU A 164 5.44 -11.75 0.07
N ASP A 165 6.70 -12.02 0.42
CA ASP A 165 7.28 -13.35 0.62
C ASP A 165 7.36 -13.77 2.10
N LYS A 166 6.59 -13.11 2.99
CA LYS A 166 6.64 -13.38 4.43
C LYS A 166 5.29 -13.20 5.10
N ALA A 167 4.69 -14.30 5.55
CA ALA A 167 3.31 -14.33 6.00
C ALA A 167 3.07 -15.33 7.15
N GLU A 168 2.68 -14.82 8.32
CA GLU A 168 2.32 -15.66 9.47
C GLU A 168 0.83 -16.01 9.42
N LEU A 169 0.47 -17.31 9.47
CA LEU A 169 -0.94 -17.71 9.56
C LEU A 169 -1.55 -17.23 10.89
N ILE A 170 -2.70 -16.56 10.85
CA ILE A 170 -3.38 -16.08 12.06
C ILE A 170 -4.17 -17.22 12.71
N SER A 171 -5.02 -17.86 11.93
CA SER A 171 -5.85 -18.97 12.37
C SER A 171 -6.40 -19.75 11.19
N TRP A 172 -6.59 -21.05 11.37
CA TRP A 172 -7.31 -21.87 10.40
C TRP A 172 -8.80 -21.53 10.32
N SER A 173 -9.39 -21.83 9.17
CA SER A 173 -10.83 -21.71 8.92
C SER A 173 -11.25 -22.71 7.84
N LYS A 174 -12.52 -22.69 7.42
CA LYS A 174 -13.02 -23.44 6.25
C LYS A 174 -12.80 -24.96 6.32
N GLY A 175 -12.72 -25.51 7.54
CA GLY A 175 -12.52 -26.93 7.77
C GLY A 175 -11.06 -27.39 7.86
N PHE A 176 -10.07 -26.51 7.73
CA PHE A 176 -8.67 -26.86 8.00
C PHE A 176 -8.38 -26.83 9.50
N SER A 177 -7.46 -27.69 9.94
CA SER A 177 -7.00 -27.69 11.34
C SER A 177 -5.62 -28.34 11.49
N CYS A 178 -4.67 -28.05 10.60
CA CYS A 178 -3.34 -28.65 10.67
C CYS A 178 -2.54 -28.13 11.88
N SER A 179 -1.88 -29.03 12.61
CA SER A 179 -0.98 -28.67 13.72
C SER A 179 0.28 -27.96 13.23
N ASP A 180 0.90 -27.17 14.12
CA ASP A 180 2.18 -26.50 13.90
C ASP A 180 2.26 -25.54 12.70
N VAL A 181 1.12 -24.97 12.27
CA VAL A 181 1.08 -23.95 11.20
C VAL A 181 0.66 -22.56 11.70
N GLU A 182 -0.27 -22.47 12.65
CA GLU A 182 -0.72 -21.17 13.18
C GLU A 182 0.46 -20.43 13.86
N GLY A 183 0.63 -19.15 13.53
CA GLY A 183 1.76 -18.33 13.95
C GLY A 183 3.06 -18.58 13.20
N GLN A 184 3.13 -19.56 12.30
CA GLN A 184 4.30 -19.86 11.47
C GLN A 184 4.25 -19.15 10.12
N ASP A 185 5.43 -18.93 9.54
CA ASP A 185 5.57 -18.36 8.19
C ASP A 185 5.26 -19.41 7.12
N VAL A 186 4.06 -19.36 6.55
CA VAL A 186 3.59 -20.37 5.58
C VAL A 186 4.36 -20.32 4.27
N VAL A 187 4.98 -19.19 3.93
CA VAL A 187 5.87 -19.08 2.77
C VAL A 187 7.14 -19.88 3.01
N GLN A 188 7.71 -19.76 4.22
CA GLN A 188 8.88 -20.53 4.62
C GLN A 188 8.57 -22.03 4.69
N LEU A 189 7.42 -22.43 5.25
CA LEU A 189 7.00 -23.83 5.31
C LEU A 189 6.88 -24.45 3.91
N LEU A 190 6.23 -23.74 2.97
CA LEU A 190 6.13 -24.20 1.58
C LEU A 190 7.51 -24.24 0.90
N GLN A 191 8.36 -23.22 1.08
CA GLN A 191 9.70 -23.22 0.49
C GLN A 191 10.57 -24.37 1.00
N LEU A 192 10.47 -24.72 2.29
CA LEU A 192 11.17 -25.87 2.87
C LEU A 192 10.69 -27.20 2.26
N ALA A 193 9.37 -27.38 2.10
CA ALA A 193 8.82 -28.56 1.45
C ALA A 193 9.22 -28.67 -0.03
N ILE A 194 9.24 -27.56 -0.77
CA ILE A 194 9.73 -27.49 -2.16
C ILE A 194 11.21 -27.91 -2.23
N ASN A 195 12.04 -27.42 -1.31
CA ASN A 195 13.45 -27.77 -1.25
C ASN A 195 13.66 -29.27 -0.95
N LYS A 196 12.80 -29.88 -0.12
CA LYS A 196 12.79 -31.33 0.18
C LYS A 196 12.47 -32.17 -1.06
N GLN A 197 11.74 -31.62 -2.04
CA GLN A 197 11.48 -32.24 -3.35
C GLN A 197 12.59 -31.97 -4.39
N GLU A 198 13.72 -31.39 -3.97
CA GLU A 198 14.86 -31.06 -4.84
C GLU A 198 14.55 -30.04 -5.95
N LEU A 199 13.46 -29.27 -5.82
CA LEU A 199 13.03 -28.24 -6.78
C LEU A 199 13.70 -26.89 -6.52
N SER A 200 15.04 -26.87 -6.47
CA SER A 200 15.84 -25.68 -6.11
C SER A 200 15.65 -24.45 -7.01
N GLN A 201 15.15 -24.64 -8.22
CA GLN A 201 14.82 -23.59 -9.16
C GLN A 201 13.54 -22.83 -8.79
N VAL A 202 12.65 -23.42 -8.00
CA VAL A 202 11.36 -22.80 -7.63
C VAL A 202 11.52 -21.95 -6.38
N VAL A 203 11.10 -20.69 -6.47
CA VAL A 203 11.15 -19.76 -5.34
C VAL A 203 9.79 -19.14 -5.11
N VAL A 204 9.28 -19.28 -3.89
CA VAL A 204 8.05 -18.60 -3.46
C VAL A 204 8.36 -17.12 -3.28
N VAL A 205 7.80 -16.26 -4.15
CA VAL A 205 8.08 -14.82 -4.17
C VAL A 205 6.92 -13.98 -3.66
N ALA A 206 5.71 -14.53 -3.64
CA ALA A 206 4.52 -13.84 -3.19
C ALA A 206 3.50 -14.80 -2.58
N LEU A 207 2.99 -14.46 -1.41
CA LEU A 207 1.74 -14.99 -0.87
C LEU A 207 0.61 -13.99 -1.08
N MET A 208 -0.55 -14.50 -1.45
CA MET A 208 -1.75 -13.69 -1.61
C MET A 208 -3.03 -14.45 -1.25
N ASN A 209 -4.03 -13.68 -0.85
CA ASN A 209 -5.39 -14.17 -0.70
C ASN A 209 -6.04 -14.34 -2.07
N ASP A 210 -7.06 -15.18 -2.16
CA ASP A 210 -7.80 -15.42 -3.40
C ASP A 210 -8.53 -14.16 -3.92
N THR A 211 -9.03 -13.32 -3.02
CA THR A 211 -9.59 -12.00 -3.40
C THR A 211 -8.61 -11.15 -4.20
N VAL A 212 -7.34 -11.14 -3.81
CA VAL A 212 -6.28 -10.41 -4.53
C VAL A 212 -6.05 -11.01 -5.91
N GLY A 213 -6.00 -12.34 -6.01
CA GLY A 213 -5.91 -13.04 -7.29
C GLY A 213 -7.07 -12.65 -8.21
N THR A 214 -8.31 -12.68 -7.71
CA THR A 214 -9.50 -12.22 -8.44
C THR A 214 -9.37 -10.77 -8.91
N MET A 215 -8.90 -9.86 -8.05
CA MET A 215 -8.69 -8.45 -8.41
C MET A 215 -7.74 -8.31 -9.58
N MET A 216 -6.61 -9.03 -9.53
CA MET A 216 -5.59 -8.96 -10.56
C MET A 216 -6.02 -9.64 -11.85
N THR A 217 -6.73 -10.77 -11.80
CA THR A 217 -7.32 -11.41 -12.98
C THR A 217 -8.22 -10.42 -13.74
N CYS A 218 -9.14 -9.77 -13.03
CA CYS A 218 -10.08 -8.82 -13.63
C CYS A 218 -9.42 -7.48 -14.03
N SER A 219 -8.17 -7.23 -13.64
CA SER A 219 -7.42 -6.01 -13.99
C SER A 219 -6.64 -6.12 -15.30
N MET A 220 -6.59 -7.30 -15.92
CA MET A 220 -5.78 -7.53 -17.13
C MET A 220 -6.44 -7.01 -18.41
N GLU A 221 -7.74 -6.73 -18.40
CA GLU A 221 -8.49 -6.30 -19.58
C GLU A 221 -9.17 -4.95 -19.32
N GLY A 222 -8.66 -3.90 -19.95
CA GLY A 222 -9.21 -2.55 -19.84
C GLY A 222 -8.75 -1.79 -18.58
N ARG A 223 -9.68 -1.14 -17.87
CA ARG A 223 -9.36 -0.37 -16.67
C ARG A 223 -9.13 -1.33 -15.49
N PRO A 224 -8.02 -1.22 -14.74
CA PRO A 224 -7.75 -2.09 -13.60
C PRO A 224 -8.88 -2.09 -12.56
N CYS A 225 -9.13 -3.25 -11.96
CA CYS A 225 -9.96 -3.37 -10.78
C CYS A 225 -9.20 -2.86 -9.56
N GLU A 226 -9.92 -2.14 -8.70
CA GLU A 226 -9.36 -1.66 -7.43
C GLU A 226 -10.07 -2.29 -6.23
N ILE A 227 -11.04 -3.16 -6.49
CA ILE A 227 -11.79 -3.93 -5.49
C ILE A 227 -11.97 -5.33 -6.08
N ALA A 228 -11.92 -6.35 -5.23
CA ALA A 228 -12.44 -7.66 -5.57
C ALA A 228 -13.30 -8.25 -4.47
N LEU A 229 -14.27 -9.04 -4.91
CA LEU A 229 -15.26 -9.73 -4.10
C LEU A 229 -15.24 -11.23 -4.44
N VAL A 230 -15.12 -12.08 -3.43
CA VAL A 230 -15.33 -13.53 -3.56
C VAL A 230 -16.66 -13.87 -2.87
N ALA A 231 -17.63 -14.33 -3.67
CA ALA A 231 -18.99 -14.65 -3.28
C ALA A 231 -19.32 -16.13 -3.51
N GLY A 232 -18.63 -17.02 -2.79
CA GLY A 232 -18.79 -18.48 -2.87
C GLY A 232 -17.65 -19.17 -3.62
N GLU A 233 -17.92 -20.37 -4.13
CA GLU A 233 -16.93 -21.24 -4.80
C GLU A 233 -16.40 -20.65 -6.11
N PRO A 234 -15.10 -20.81 -6.45
CA PRO A 234 -14.55 -20.31 -7.71
C PRO A 234 -15.29 -20.89 -8.92
N TRP A 235 -15.70 -20.03 -9.85
CA TRP A 235 -16.33 -20.48 -11.08
C TRP A 235 -15.27 -20.69 -12.17
N ALA A 236 -14.99 -21.94 -12.53
CA ALA A 236 -14.10 -22.26 -13.65
C ALA A 236 -14.93 -22.60 -14.91
N SER A 237 -14.98 -21.67 -15.87
CA SER A 237 -15.45 -21.94 -17.25
C SER A 237 -14.28 -22.40 -18.12
N PRO A 238 -14.36 -23.47 -18.91
CA PRO A 238 -13.32 -23.78 -19.89
C PRO A 238 -13.38 -22.76 -21.04
N LEU A 239 -12.33 -21.94 -21.22
CA LEU A 239 -12.17 -21.13 -22.44
C LEU A 239 -11.41 -21.93 -23.54
N PRO A 240 -11.65 -21.62 -24.83
CA PRO A 240 -10.93 -22.24 -25.94
C PRO A 240 -9.43 -21.92 -25.87
N GLY A 241 -8.56 -22.94 -25.91
CA GLY A 241 -7.09 -22.80 -25.91
C GLY A 241 -6.38 -23.24 -24.64
N TRP A 242 -7.11 -23.75 -23.63
CA TRP A 242 -6.55 -24.20 -22.35
C TRP A 242 -6.35 -25.72 -22.32
N TRP A 243 -5.18 -26.16 -21.84
CA TRP A 243 -4.81 -27.57 -21.78
C TRP A 243 -4.83 -28.06 -20.33
N VAL A 244 -5.72 -29.00 -20.04
CA VAL A 244 -5.69 -29.80 -18.81
C VAL A 244 -4.82 -31.02 -19.07
N LEU A 245 -3.74 -31.17 -18.32
CA LEU A 245 -2.88 -32.35 -18.43
C LEU A 245 -3.65 -33.60 -18.01
N GLY A 246 -3.73 -34.59 -18.92
CA GLY A 246 -4.34 -35.90 -18.65
C GLY A 246 -5.80 -36.09 -19.09
N ALA A 247 -6.48 -35.10 -19.70
CA ALA A 247 -7.86 -35.25 -20.17
C ALA A 247 -7.96 -35.45 -21.70
N PRO A 248 -8.70 -36.46 -22.21
CA PRO A 248 -9.02 -36.55 -23.63
C PRO A 248 -10.02 -35.43 -24.02
N HIS A 249 -9.88 -34.90 -25.24
CA HIS A 249 -10.57 -33.71 -25.76
C HIS A 249 -12.02 -33.46 -25.26
N ARG A 250 -12.32 -32.18 -24.93
CA ARG A 250 -13.63 -31.64 -24.51
C ARG A 250 -14.27 -32.42 -23.35
N CYS A 251 -13.68 -32.33 -22.17
CA CYS A 251 -14.41 -32.59 -20.93
C CYS A 251 -14.97 -31.25 -20.41
N SER A 252 -16.27 -31.20 -20.12
CA SER A 252 -16.83 -30.20 -19.21
C SER A 252 -16.08 -30.34 -17.88
N PRO A 253 -15.63 -29.25 -17.22
CA PRO A 253 -14.99 -29.40 -15.93
C PRO A 253 -15.97 -30.09 -14.98
N PRO A 254 -15.50 -30.96 -14.07
CA PRO A 254 -16.29 -31.24 -12.88
C PRO A 254 -16.63 -29.87 -12.25
N SER A 255 -17.91 -29.67 -11.89
CA SER A 255 -18.26 -28.64 -10.90
C SER A 255 -17.34 -28.89 -9.69
N LEU A 256 -16.34 -28.03 -9.51
CA LEU A 256 -15.31 -28.18 -8.49
C LEU A 256 -15.96 -27.91 -7.12
N PRO A 257 -16.26 -28.93 -6.30
CA PRO A 257 -16.87 -28.71 -5.00
C PRO A 257 -15.76 -28.31 -4.04
N ALA A 258 -15.63 -27.02 -3.79
CA ALA A 258 -14.68 -26.46 -2.84
C ALA A 258 -15.32 -25.23 -2.19
N ASP A 259 -15.92 -25.42 -1.01
CA ASP A 259 -16.59 -24.38 -0.25
C ASP A 259 -15.58 -23.30 0.14
N ARG A 260 -15.72 -22.12 -0.47
CA ARG A 260 -14.99 -20.91 -0.05
C ARG A 260 -15.90 -19.98 0.77
N GLY A 261 -15.29 -19.37 1.76
CA GLY A 261 -15.88 -18.31 2.56
C GLY A 261 -16.15 -17.03 1.76
N SER A 262 -16.52 -15.96 2.45
CA SER A 262 -16.83 -14.67 1.86
C SER A 262 -15.76 -13.66 2.21
N ASN A 263 -15.16 -13.00 1.21
CA ASN A 263 -14.14 -11.99 1.47
C ASN A 263 -14.08 -10.89 0.42
N CYS A 264 -13.42 -9.79 0.77
CA CYS A 264 -13.22 -8.62 -0.09
C CYS A 264 -11.82 -8.04 0.10
N CYS A 265 -11.22 -7.54 -0.97
CA CYS A 265 -10.00 -6.74 -0.91
C CYS A 265 -10.15 -5.46 -1.74
N PHE A 266 -9.36 -4.43 -1.45
CA PHE A 266 -9.36 -3.19 -2.23
C PHE A 266 -8.02 -2.43 -2.14
N MET A 267 -7.77 -1.54 -3.09
CA MET A 267 -6.60 -0.66 -3.12
C MET A 267 -6.83 0.57 -2.22
N ALA A 268 -6.27 0.54 -1.02
CA ALA A 268 -6.25 1.65 -0.06
C ALA A 268 -5.08 2.61 -0.32
N GLU A 269 -5.20 3.86 0.12
CA GLU A 269 -4.06 4.78 0.16
C GLU A 269 -3.05 4.30 1.22
N ALA A 270 -1.79 4.11 0.84
CA ALA A 270 -0.80 3.43 1.68
C ALA A 270 -0.59 4.14 3.03
N HIS A 271 -0.59 5.48 3.03
CA HIS A 271 -0.48 6.29 4.24
C HIS A 271 -1.64 6.12 5.24
N LEU A 272 -2.79 5.57 4.83
CA LEU A 272 -3.91 5.26 5.71
C LEU A 272 -3.82 3.86 6.32
N VAL A 273 -2.92 3.01 5.81
CA VAL A 273 -2.68 1.64 6.32
C VAL A 273 -1.60 1.71 7.41
N GLU A 274 -1.95 2.26 8.58
CA GLU A 274 -0.99 2.55 9.66
C GLU A 274 -0.28 1.29 10.22
N THR A 275 -0.80 0.10 9.91
CA THR A 275 -0.24 -1.20 10.29
C THR A 275 0.90 -1.67 9.38
N ALA A 276 1.10 -1.03 8.21
CA ALA A 276 2.19 -1.30 7.30
C ALA A 276 3.32 -0.26 7.43
N GLU A 277 4.53 -0.63 7.01
CA GLU A 277 5.67 0.30 6.95
C GLU A 277 5.69 1.12 5.65
N GLU A 278 5.11 0.60 4.58
CA GLU A 278 5.02 1.29 3.28
C GLU A 278 3.93 2.36 3.34
N THR A 279 4.31 3.63 3.18
CA THR A 279 3.40 4.77 3.25
C THR A 279 3.18 5.46 1.91
N SER A 280 3.91 5.06 0.86
CA SER A 280 3.84 5.70 -0.46
C SER A 280 2.86 4.99 -1.40
N GLY A 281 2.13 5.78 -2.18
CA GLY A 281 1.19 5.27 -3.18
C GLY A 281 -0.01 4.56 -2.56
N ARG A 282 -0.31 3.36 -3.07
CA ARG A 282 -1.48 2.56 -2.69
C ARG A 282 -1.06 1.15 -2.29
N MET A 283 -1.86 0.49 -1.48
CA MET A 283 -1.65 -0.89 -1.07
C MET A 283 -2.97 -1.65 -1.10
N CYS A 284 -2.97 -2.86 -1.67
CA CYS A 284 -4.11 -3.75 -1.55
C CYS A 284 -4.26 -4.21 -0.10
N VAL A 285 -5.46 -4.06 0.45
CA VAL A 285 -5.82 -4.48 1.80
C VAL A 285 -6.84 -5.60 1.70
N ASN A 286 -6.54 -6.73 2.33
CA ASN A 286 -7.50 -7.80 2.54
C ASN A 286 -8.37 -7.43 3.75
N THR A 287 -9.67 -7.25 3.54
CA THR A 287 -10.56 -6.76 4.61
C THR A 287 -10.75 -7.79 5.73
N GLU A 288 -10.74 -9.09 5.41
CA GLU A 288 -11.23 -10.15 6.30
C GLU A 288 -12.62 -9.84 6.89
N TRP A 289 -13.50 -9.26 6.06
CA TRP A 289 -14.81 -8.76 6.50
C TRP A 289 -15.75 -9.84 7.04
N GLY A 290 -15.39 -11.12 6.94
CA GLY A 290 -16.19 -12.25 7.42
C GLY A 290 -16.40 -12.18 8.93
N CYS A 291 -15.45 -11.58 9.66
CA CYS A 291 -15.49 -11.33 11.10
C CYS A 291 -16.37 -10.13 11.51
N PHE A 292 -16.95 -9.39 10.55
CA PHE A 292 -17.81 -8.27 10.87
C PHE A 292 -19.01 -8.74 11.71
N GLY A 293 -19.30 -8.06 12.82
CA GLY A 293 -20.37 -8.43 13.74
C GLY A 293 -19.99 -9.42 14.84
N ASP A 294 -18.76 -9.93 14.89
CA ASP A 294 -18.27 -10.79 15.97
C ASP A 294 -18.33 -10.06 17.35
N ASP A 295 -18.22 -8.73 17.32
CA ASP A 295 -18.41 -7.82 18.46
C ASP A 295 -19.89 -7.56 18.84
N GLY A 296 -20.83 -8.22 18.18
CA GLY A 296 -22.28 -8.08 18.42
C GLY A 296 -22.96 -6.99 17.59
N MET A 297 -22.23 -6.26 16.73
CA MET A 297 -22.80 -5.18 15.90
C MET A 297 -23.87 -5.65 14.89
N LEU A 298 -23.95 -6.96 14.62
CA LEU A 298 -24.95 -7.55 13.71
C LEU A 298 -26.10 -8.26 14.43
N SER A 299 -26.18 -8.21 15.76
CA SER A 299 -27.21 -8.95 16.51
C SER A 299 -28.65 -8.54 16.16
N ASP A 300 -28.86 -7.32 15.65
CA ASP A 300 -30.17 -6.82 15.22
C ASP A 300 -30.61 -7.31 13.83
N ILE A 301 -29.69 -7.84 13.02
CA ILE A 301 -29.97 -8.43 11.71
C ILE A 301 -29.94 -9.97 11.72
N MET A 302 -29.32 -10.58 12.73
CA MET A 302 -29.29 -12.03 12.90
C MET A 302 -30.68 -12.54 13.27
N THR A 303 -31.04 -13.68 12.68
CA THR A 303 -32.27 -14.41 12.96
C THR A 303 -31.96 -15.62 13.85
N PRO A 304 -32.98 -16.22 14.50
CA PRO A 304 -32.78 -17.47 15.25
C PRO A 304 -32.20 -18.63 14.41
N TYR A 305 -32.38 -18.59 13.08
CA TYR A 305 -31.79 -19.56 12.17
C TYR A 305 -30.28 -19.34 12.03
N ASP A 306 -29.86 -18.08 11.95
CA ASP A 306 -28.45 -17.71 11.88
C ASP A 306 -27.73 -18.04 13.19
N GLU A 307 -28.38 -17.79 14.34
CA GLU A 307 -27.87 -18.19 15.65
C GLU A 307 -27.70 -19.71 15.77
N SER A 308 -28.64 -20.48 15.19
CA SER A 308 -28.53 -21.95 15.16
C SER A 308 -27.36 -22.42 14.31
N VAL A 309 -27.14 -21.79 13.14
CA VAL A 309 -25.98 -22.06 12.29
C VAL A 309 -24.67 -21.68 12.98
N ASP A 310 -24.62 -20.53 13.66
CA ASP A 310 -23.46 -20.06 14.41
C ASP A 310 -23.09 -21.03 15.55
N ASN A 311 -24.07 -21.47 16.33
CA ASN A 311 -23.87 -22.41 17.44
C ASN A 311 -23.43 -23.81 16.98
N GLU A 312 -23.86 -24.25 15.80
CA GLU A 312 -23.48 -25.55 15.23
C GLU A 312 -22.17 -25.52 14.42
N SER A 313 -21.56 -24.33 14.22
CA SER A 313 -20.32 -24.21 13.46
C SER A 313 -19.09 -24.61 14.29
N SER A 314 -17.94 -24.79 13.63
CA SER A 314 -16.66 -25.08 14.30
C SER A 314 -16.11 -23.89 15.08
N ASN A 315 -16.66 -22.69 14.86
CA ASN A 315 -16.20 -21.42 15.41
C ASN A 315 -17.37 -20.53 15.90
N PRO A 316 -18.15 -20.97 16.92
CA PRO A 316 -19.30 -20.20 17.40
C PRO A 316 -18.92 -18.79 17.85
N GLY A 317 -19.71 -17.80 17.45
CA GLY A 317 -19.48 -16.38 17.77
C GLY A 317 -18.45 -15.68 16.89
N LEU A 318 -17.75 -16.40 16.01
CA LEU A 318 -16.77 -15.86 15.07
C LEU A 318 -17.26 -15.96 13.63
N LYS A 319 -16.69 -15.14 12.74
CA LYS A 319 -17.01 -15.12 11.30
C LYS A 319 -18.52 -14.93 11.03
N ARG A 320 -19.20 -14.14 11.87
CA ARG A 320 -20.68 -14.01 11.82
C ARG A 320 -21.19 -13.45 10.50
N PHE A 321 -20.54 -12.43 9.94
CA PHE A 321 -20.94 -11.89 8.64
C PHE A 321 -20.79 -12.94 7.53
N GLU A 322 -19.68 -13.70 7.53
CA GLU A 322 -19.50 -14.80 6.58
C GLU A 322 -20.61 -15.84 6.69
N LYS A 323 -21.03 -16.20 7.90
CA LYS A 323 -22.14 -17.16 8.12
C LYS A 323 -23.49 -16.69 7.56
N LEU A 324 -23.69 -15.38 7.42
CA LEU A 324 -24.92 -14.82 6.86
C LEU A 324 -24.95 -14.85 5.31
N VAL A 325 -23.79 -14.90 4.67
CA VAL A 325 -23.66 -14.63 3.21
C VAL A 325 -22.90 -15.69 2.42
N GLY A 326 -21.99 -16.43 3.06
CA GLY A 326 -21.10 -17.41 2.43
C GLY A 326 -21.85 -18.65 1.97
N SER A 327 -21.44 -19.21 0.83
CA SER A 327 -22.10 -20.39 0.24
C SER A 327 -22.09 -21.59 1.19
N LEU A 328 -21.04 -21.75 2.02
CA LEU A 328 -20.97 -22.81 3.04
C LEU A 328 -22.18 -22.84 4.00
N TYR A 329 -22.85 -21.70 4.22
CA TYR A 329 -23.86 -21.54 5.27
C TYR A 329 -25.28 -21.36 4.75
N LEU A 330 -25.49 -20.99 3.49
CA LEU A 330 -26.83 -20.71 2.94
C LEU A 330 -27.75 -21.94 2.99
N GLY A 331 -27.21 -23.12 2.64
CA GLY A 331 -27.93 -24.40 2.76
C GLY A 331 -28.36 -24.70 4.20
N GLU A 332 -27.50 -24.44 5.17
CA GLU A 332 -27.77 -24.65 6.60
C GLU A 332 -28.80 -23.66 7.16
N ILE A 333 -28.78 -22.40 6.73
CA ILE A 333 -29.83 -21.43 7.08
C ILE A 333 -31.18 -21.93 6.57
N VAL A 334 -31.26 -22.39 5.32
CA VAL A 334 -32.49 -22.97 4.77
C VAL A 334 -32.90 -24.21 5.57
N ARG A 335 -31.97 -25.12 5.88
CA ARG A 335 -32.24 -26.33 6.68
C ARG A 335 -32.88 -26.00 8.02
N HIS A 336 -32.34 -25.03 8.76
CA HIS A 336 -32.89 -24.58 10.05
C HIS A 336 -34.27 -23.95 9.93
N VAL A 337 -34.52 -23.16 8.87
CA VAL A 337 -35.87 -22.66 8.56
C VAL A 337 -36.84 -23.82 8.31
N LEU A 338 -36.44 -24.84 7.54
CA LEU A 338 -37.26 -26.01 7.26
C LEU A 338 -37.55 -26.83 8.51
N ILE A 339 -36.57 -27.05 9.39
CA ILE A 339 -36.75 -27.72 10.69
C ILE A 339 -37.84 -27.01 11.49
N ARG A 340 -37.74 -25.68 11.61
CA ARG A 340 -38.68 -24.89 12.41
C ARG A 340 -40.11 -24.98 11.87
N LEU A 341 -40.28 -24.86 10.55
CA LEU A 341 -41.58 -24.92 9.90
C LEU A 341 -42.18 -26.33 9.89
N ALA A 342 -41.34 -27.37 9.79
CA ALA A 342 -41.74 -28.76 9.93
C ALA A 342 -42.24 -29.05 11.35
N ALA A 343 -41.52 -28.58 12.38
CA ALA A 343 -41.94 -28.71 13.78
C ALA A 343 -43.30 -28.04 14.07
N GLN A 344 -43.61 -26.95 13.36
CA GLN A 344 -44.92 -26.28 13.43
C GLN A 344 -46.01 -26.93 12.55
N LYS A 345 -45.70 -28.02 11.84
CA LYS A 345 -46.58 -28.67 10.85
C LYS A 345 -47.08 -27.68 9.78
N VAL A 346 -46.23 -26.72 9.42
CA VAL A 346 -46.47 -25.74 8.34
C VAL A 346 -45.96 -26.28 7.00
N LEU A 347 -44.83 -26.96 7.02
CA LEU A 347 -44.29 -27.76 5.92
C LEU A 347 -44.29 -29.24 6.31
N PHE A 348 -44.37 -30.12 5.31
CA PHE A 348 -44.11 -31.56 5.47
C PHE A 348 -44.98 -32.24 6.54
N ALA A 349 -46.22 -31.80 6.73
CA ALA A 349 -47.09 -32.20 7.86
C ALA A 349 -47.36 -33.71 7.96
N LYS A 350 -47.13 -34.47 6.88
CA LYS A 350 -47.30 -35.94 6.81
C LYS A 350 -45.99 -36.67 6.48
N SER A 351 -44.84 -35.98 6.43
CA SER A 351 -43.55 -36.57 6.10
C SER A 351 -42.76 -36.91 7.36
N ASN A 352 -41.91 -37.94 7.27
CA ASN A 352 -40.77 -38.04 8.18
C ASN A 352 -39.76 -36.94 7.81
N VAL A 353 -39.33 -36.16 8.81
CA VAL A 353 -38.39 -35.03 8.65
C VAL A 353 -37.09 -35.23 9.43
N ALA A 354 -36.84 -36.46 9.91
CA ALA A 354 -35.64 -36.78 10.69
C ALA A 354 -34.34 -36.47 9.93
N VAL A 355 -34.36 -36.62 8.60
CA VAL A 355 -33.25 -36.30 7.70
C VAL A 355 -32.77 -34.84 7.83
N LEU A 356 -33.68 -33.89 8.15
CA LEU A 356 -33.31 -32.48 8.32
C LEU A 356 -32.44 -32.22 9.54
N LYS A 357 -32.33 -33.16 10.48
CA LYS A 357 -31.43 -33.07 11.64
C LYS A 357 -29.97 -33.34 11.28
N GLU A 358 -29.72 -33.96 10.13
CA GLU A 358 -28.37 -34.19 9.64
C GLU A 358 -27.78 -32.88 9.10
N LYS A 359 -26.65 -32.45 9.67
CA LYS A 359 -25.92 -31.25 9.25
C LYS A 359 -25.34 -31.46 7.84
N GLY A 360 -25.44 -30.45 6.98
CA GLY A 360 -24.89 -30.50 5.62
C GLY A 360 -25.73 -31.28 4.61
N VAL A 361 -26.91 -31.75 5.01
CA VAL A 361 -27.82 -32.51 4.12
C VAL A 361 -28.33 -31.69 2.93
N LEU A 362 -28.39 -30.37 3.07
CA LEU A 362 -28.86 -29.45 2.05
C LEU A 362 -27.71 -28.55 1.59
N LYS A 363 -27.18 -28.82 0.41
CA LYS A 363 -26.03 -28.10 -0.17
C LYS A 363 -26.47 -26.84 -0.90
N THR A 364 -25.61 -25.83 -0.96
CA THR A 364 -25.91 -24.56 -1.64
C THR A 364 -26.15 -24.72 -3.13
N GLN A 365 -25.45 -25.65 -3.80
CA GLN A 365 -25.74 -26.01 -5.19
C GLN A 365 -27.21 -26.42 -5.39
N GLN A 366 -27.79 -27.19 -4.46
CA GLN A 366 -29.19 -27.58 -4.50
C GLN A 366 -30.12 -26.37 -4.27
N ILE A 367 -29.71 -25.42 -3.43
CA ILE A 367 -30.43 -24.14 -3.24
C ILE A 367 -30.45 -23.34 -4.55
N LEU A 368 -29.31 -23.23 -5.23
CA LEU A 368 -29.17 -22.52 -6.50
C LEU A 368 -30.01 -23.18 -7.61
N GLU A 369 -30.06 -24.50 -7.66
CA GLU A 369 -30.99 -25.24 -8.54
C GLU A 369 -32.46 -24.90 -8.24
N ILE A 370 -32.85 -24.90 -6.96
CA ILE A 370 -34.23 -24.63 -6.52
C ILE A 370 -34.73 -23.23 -6.93
N ILE A 371 -33.87 -22.21 -6.83
CA ILE A 371 -34.27 -20.82 -7.08
C ILE A 371 -34.32 -20.48 -8.57
N ASN A 372 -33.73 -21.30 -9.44
CA ASN A 372 -33.76 -21.09 -10.88
C ASN A 372 -35.19 -21.28 -11.44
N ASN A 373 -35.62 -20.39 -12.33
CA ASN A 373 -37.03 -20.25 -12.70
C ASN A 373 -37.44 -21.10 -13.90
N GLU A 374 -36.51 -21.69 -14.64
CA GLU A 374 -36.78 -22.34 -15.93
C GLU A 374 -37.65 -23.61 -15.79
N GLU A 375 -37.58 -24.31 -14.66
CA GLU A 375 -38.26 -25.60 -14.45
C GLU A 375 -39.39 -25.58 -13.39
N GLY A 376 -39.77 -24.40 -12.89
CA GLY A 376 -40.87 -24.24 -11.93
C GLY A 376 -40.64 -24.95 -10.59
N THR A 377 -41.64 -25.67 -10.07
CA THR A 377 -41.55 -26.45 -8.80
C THR A 377 -41.02 -27.87 -9.00
N THR A 378 -40.68 -28.27 -10.23
CA THR A 378 -40.24 -29.63 -10.58
C THR A 378 -38.91 -29.97 -9.91
N VAL A 379 -37.93 -29.07 -10.04
CA VAL A 379 -36.61 -29.18 -9.39
C VAL A 379 -36.75 -29.30 -7.88
N VAL A 380 -37.61 -28.46 -7.28
CA VAL A 380 -37.84 -28.47 -5.83
C VAL A 380 -38.38 -29.82 -5.38
N THR A 381 -39.31 -30.38 -6.15
CA THR A 381 -39.87 -31.71 -5.87
C THR A 381 -38.79 -32.79 -5.97
N ARG A 382 -37.94 -32.74 -7.02
CA ARG A 382 -36.82 -33.67 -7.19
C ARG A 382 -35.82 -33.61 -6.04
N VAL A 383 -35.39 -32.41 -5.65
CA VAL A 383 -34.43 -32.21 -4.56
C VAL A 383 -35.03 -32.70 -3.24
N LEU A 384 -36.27 -32.34 -2.91
CA LEU A 384 -36.93 -32.78 -1.67
C LEU A 384 -37.16 -34.30 -1.64
N GLN A 385 -37.53 -34.91 -2.77
CA GLN A 385 -37.69 -36.36 -2.89
C GLN A 385 -36.36 -37.09 -2.72
N ALA A 386 -35.27 -36.57 -3.28
CA ALA A 386 -33.93 -37.14 -3.10
C ALA A 386 -33.49 -37.15 -1.63
N LEU A 387 -33.97 -36.19 -0.84
CA LEU A 387 -33.79 -36.14 0.62
C LEU A 387 -34.78 -37.02 1.40
N GLY A 388 -35.70 -37.71 0.73
CA GLY A 388 -36.75 -38.51 1.37
C GLY A 388 -37.88 -37.69 1.99
N LEU A 389 -38.04 -36.42 1.61
CA LEU A 389 -39.08 -35.53 2.11
C LEU A 389 -40.31 -35.56 1.18
N ALA A 390 -41.45 -36.00 1.71
CA ALA A 390 -42.72 -35.96 1.00
C ALA A 390 -43.32 -34.54 1.04
N ALA A 391 -43.22 -33.83 -0.07
CA ALA A 391 -43.70 -32.45 -0.24
C ALA A 391 -44.89 -32.39 -1.22
N ASN A 392 -45.92 -31.62 -0.90
CA ASN A 392 -46.96 -31.24 -1.87
C ASN A 392 -46.55 -29.96 -2.63
N GLU A 393 -47.29 -29.61 -3.69
CA GLU A 393 -47.00 -28.43 -4.51
C GLU A 393 -46.89 -27.11 -3.70
N ARG A 394 -47.70 -26.96 -2.65
CA ARG A 394 -47.63 -25.77 -1.76
C ARG A 394 -46.37 -25.79 -0.91
N ASP A 395 -45.93 -26.95 -0.45
CA ASP A 395 -44.66 -27.09 0.26
C ASP A 395 -43.50 -26.75 -0.68
N CYS A 396 -43.49 -27.25 -1.92
CA CYS A 396 -42.48 -26.92 -2.93
C CYS A 396 -42.43 -25.40 -3.21
N SER A 397 -43.59 -24.76 -3.39
CA SER A 397 -43.67 -23.30 -3.60
C SER A 397 -43.09 -22.52 -2.42
N ARG A 398 -43.38 -22.94 -1.18
CA ARG A 398 -42.86 -22.29 0.03
C ARG A 398 -41.36 -22.50 0.22
N VAL A 399 -40.87 -23.72 -0.01
CA VAL A 399 -39.44 -24.02 0.03
C VAL A 399 -38.70 -23.15 -0.98
N GLN A 400 -39.20 -23.05 -2.21
CA GLN A 400 -38.62 -22.16 -3.23
C GLN A 400 -38.61 -20.69 -2.79
N GLN A 401 -39.69 -20.20 -2.17
CA GLN A 401 -39.74 -18.83 -1.63
C GLN A 401 -38.71 -18.61 -0.52
N ILE A 402 -38.53 -19.58 0.38
CA ILE A 402 -37.53 -19.52 1.45
C ILE A 402 -36.12 -19.49 0.86
N CYS A 403 -35.80 -20.39 -0.07
CA CYS A 403 -34.51 -20.41 -0.76
C CYS A 403 -34.22 -19.07 -1.44
N ARG A 404 -35.20 -18.51 -2.18
CA ARG A 404 -35.07 -17.19 -2.80
C ARG A 404 -34.86 -16.08 -1.78
N ALA A 405 -35.54 -16.12 -0.63
CA ALA A 405 -35.39 -15.12 0.42
C ALA A 405 -34.00 -15.16 1.07
N VAL A 406 -33.48 -16.36 1.38
CA VAL A 406 -32.13 -16.53 1.94
C VAL A 406 -31.06 -16.02 0.97
N VAL A 407 -31.12 -16.40 -0.31
CA VAL A 407 -30.16 -15.96 -1.33
C VAL A 407 -30.27 -14.46 -1.62
N SER A 408 -31.50 -13.92 -1.67
CA SER A 408 -31.71 -12.48 -1.84
C SER A 408 -31.15 -11.69 -0.65
N ARG A 409 -31.32 -12.20 0.58
CA ARG A 409 -30.74 -11.60 1.79
C ARG A 409 -29.22 -11.58 1.71
N ALA A 410 -28.59 -12.71 1.35
CA ALA A 410 -27.15 -12.77 1.16
C ALA A 410 -26.67 -11.73 0.13
N ALA A 411 -27.33 -11.63 -1.04
CA ALA A 411 -27.01 -10.62 -2.05
C ALA A 411 -27.13 -9.18 -1.53
N THR A 412 -28.16 -8.87 -0.72
CA THR A 412 -28.32 -7.53 -0.11
C THR A 412 -27.24 -7.20 0.91
N LEU A 413 -26.78 -8.19 1.67
CA LEU A 413 -25.71 -8.04 2.66
C LEU A 413 -24.34 -7.86 1.97
N TYR A 414 -24.05 -8.64 0.93
CA TYR A 414 -22.90 -8.43 0.05
C TYR A 414 -22.88 -7.01 -0.52
N ALA A 415 -24.03 -6.53 -1.01
CA ALA A 415 -24.16 -5.18 -1.54
C ALA A 415 -23.88 -4.10 -0.49
N ALA A 416 -24.35 -4.29 0.75
CA ALA A 416 -24.08 -3.34 1.84
C ALA A 416 -22.60 -3.32 2.26
N GLY A 417 -21.95 -4.49 2.33
CA GLY A 417 -20.51 -4.57 2.57
C GLY A 417 -19.69 -3.91 1.46
N LEU A 418 -20.00 -4.20 0.19
CA LEU A 418 -19.31 -3.60 -0.95
C LEU A 418 -19.58 -2.09 -1.05
N ALA A 419 -20.80 -1.64 -0.77
CA ALA A 419 -21.13 -0.21 -0.70
C ALA A 419 -20.33 0.51 0.40
N ALA A 420 -20.03 -0.15 1.52
CA ALA A 420 -19.17 0.42 2.56
C ALA A 420 -17.73 0.62 2.05
N VAL A 421 -17.17 -0.36 1.34
CA VAL A 421 -15.84 -0.27 0.73
C VAL A 421 -15.79 0.85 -0.31
N LEU A 422 -16.78 0.91 -1.20
CA LEU A 422 -16.89 1.94 -2.24
C LEU A 422 -16.94 3.35 -1.64
N SER A 423 -17.82 3.57 -0.67
CA SER A 423 -17.95 4.87 0.01
C SER A 423 -16.73 5.23 0.84
N TYR A 424 -16.07 4.25 1.45
CA TYR A 424 -14.80 4.45 2.14
C TYR A 424 -13.74 4.96 1.16
N MET A 425 -13.58 4.31 0.01
CA MET A 425 -12.62 4.71 -1.02
C MET A 425 -12.93 6.10 -1.59
N CYS A 426 -14.21 6.41 -1.83
CA CYS A 426 -14.65 7.72 -2.32
C CYS A 426 -14.27 8.83 -1.32
N GLN A 427 -14.52 8.59 -0.03
CA GLN A 427 -14.19 9.53 1.05
C GLN A 427 -12.68 9.66 1.28
N SER A 428 -11.94 8.55 1.28
CA SER A 428 -10.49 8.57 1.55
C SER A 428 -9.69 9.25 0.44
N ARG A 429 -10.25 9.30 -0.78
CA ARG A 429 -9.64 9.95 -1.93
C ARG A 429 -10.16 11.35 -2.19
N ASP A 430 -11.01 11.88 -1.30
CA ASP A 430 -11.64 13.20 -1.43
C ASP A 430 -12.33 13.41 -2.80
N MET A 431 -13.09 12.39 -3.24
CA MET A 431 -13.79 12.39 -4.52
C MET A 431 -15.29 12.63 -4.34
N ASP A 432 -15.87 13.47 -5.20
CA ASP A 432 -17.34 13.65 -5.29
C ASP A 432 -18.04 12.45 -5.94
N GLN A 433 -17.35 11.80 -6.89
CA GLN A 433 -17.84 10.64 -7.64
C GLN A 433 -16.71 9.64 -7.88
N LEU A 434 -16.88 8.40 -7.41
CA LEU A 434 -15.92 7.31 -7.65
C LEU A 434 -16.42 6.41 -8.80
N LEU A 435 -15.68 6.38 -9.91
CA LEU A 435 -15.85 5.37 -10.96
C LEU A 435 -14.82 4.25 -10.75
N VAL A 436 -15.26 3.01 -10.58
CA VAL A 436 -14.35 1.89 -10.23
C VAL A 436 -14.83 0.56 -10.81
N ASN A 437 -13.87 -0.31 -11.15
CA ASN A 437 -14.13 -1.69 -11.54
C ASN A 437 -13.96 -2.61 -10.31
N VAL A 438 -14.88 -3.55 -10.16
CA VAL A 438 -14.91 -4.55 -9.09
C VAL A 438 -14.82 -5.93 -9.72
N GLY A 439 -13.73 -6.65 -9.46
CA GLY A 439 -13.62 -8.07 -9.82
C GLY A 439 -14.52 -8.91 -8.93
N VAL A 440 -15.31 -9.82 -9.50
CA VAL A 440 -16.21 -10.69 -8.74
C VAL A 440 -15.98 -12.13 -9.14
N ASP A 441 -15.63 -12.97 -8.17
CA ASP A 441 -15.59 -14.42 -8.32
C ASP A 441 -16.63 -15.06 -7.38
N GLY A 442 -17.01 -16.30 -7.65
CA GLY A 442 -17.97 -17.03 -6.82
C GLY A 442 -19.19 -17.59 -7.57
N GLU A 443 -19.61 -18.79 -7.22
CA GLU A 443 -20.78 -19.47 -7.79
C GLU A 443 -22.09 -18.69 -7.60
N LEU A 444 -22.22 -17.91 -6.51
CA LEU A 444 -23.46 -17.14 -6.25
C LEU A 444 -23.64 -16.04 -7.30
N PHE A 445 -22.54 -15.46 -7.77
CA PHE A 445 -22.55 -14.42 -8.79
C PHE A 445 -22.72 -14.99 -10.21
N HIS A 446 -22.04 -16.10 -10.51
CA HIS A 446 -22.08 -16.74 -11.83
C HIS A 446 -23.34 -17.57 -12.06
N GLY A 447 -23.80 -18.30 -11.04
CA GLY A 447 -24.90 -19.25 -11.12
C GLY A 447 -26.29 -18.63 -11.05
N HIS A 448 -26.43 -17.35 -10.68
CA HIS A 448 -27.75 -16.74 -10.52
C HIS A 448 -27.83 -15.26 -10.95
N THR A 449 -28.46 -14.99 -12.10
CA THR A 449 -28.63 -13.64 -12.66
C THR A 449 -29.26 -12.66 -11.67
N ARG A 450 -30.24 -13.10 -10.87
CA ARG A 450 -30.91 -12.26 -9.89
C ARG A 450 -29.99 -11.83 -8.74
N PHE A 451 -29.00 -12.64 -8.38
CA PHE A 451 -28.01 -12.26 -7.38
C PHE A 451 -27.23 -11.03 -7.84
N LYS A 452 -26.76 -11.03 -9.10
CA LYS A 452 -26.09 -9.89 -9.74
C LYS A 452 -26.99 -8.66 -9.82
N GLU A 453 -28.26 -8.82 -10.19
CA GLU A 453 -29.22 -7.71 -10.27
C GLU A 453 -29.48 -7.06 -8.91
N ILE A 454 -29.67 -7.87 -7.86
CA ILE A 454 -29.84 -7.37 -6.49
C ILE A 454 -28.58 -6.64 -6.03
N LEU A 455 -27.40 -7.25 -6.23
CA LEU A 455 -26.12 -6.68 -5.87
C LEU A 455 -25.95 -5.28 -6.49
N GLN A 456 -26.14 -5.16 -7.81
CA GLN A 456 -26.04 -3.89 -8.54
C GLN A 456 -27.09 -2.87 -8.09
N SER A 457 -28.34 -3.29 -7.88
CA SER A 457 -29.44 -2.39 -7.51
C SER A 457 -29.25 -1.82 -6.11
N VAL A 458 -28.84 -2.65 -5.15
CA VAL A 458 -28.64 -2.24 -3.76
C VAL A 458 -27.39 -1.39 -3.61
N ILE A 459 -26.29 -1.68 -4.34
CA ILE A 459 -25.10 -0.81 -4.36
C ILE A 459 -25.48 0.61 -4.80
N LYS A 460 -26.27 0.75 -5.88
CA LYS A 460 -26.73 2.06 -6.36
C LYS A 460 -27.56 2.83 -5.33
N LEU A 461 -28.35 2.13 -4.50
CA LEU A 461 -29.13 2.74 -3.44
C LEU A 461 -28.29 3.14 -2.23
N LEU A 462 -27.26 2.35 -1.90
CA LEU A 462 -26.45 2.54 -0.70
C LEU A 462 -25.24 3.44 -0.92
N ALA A 463 -24.65 3.47 -2.11
CA ALA A 463 -23.50 4.30 -2.48
C ALA A 463 -23.75 5.06 -3.80
N PRO A 464 -24.72 5.99 -3.84
CA PRO A 464 -25.04 6.78 -5.04
C PRO A 464 -23.89 7.67 -5.53
N GLU A 465 -22.91 7.96 -4.68
CA GLU A 465 -21.66 8.65 -5.00
C GLU A 465 -20.67 7.76 -5.79
N CYS A 466 -20.98 6.48 -6.01
CA CYS A 466 -20.10 5.53 -6.68
C CYS A 466 -20.76 4.89 -7.91
N THR A 467 -20.00 4.78 -8.99
CA THR A 467 -20.35 3.97 -10.17
C THR A 467 -19.43 2.76 -10.21
N ALA A 468 -19.95 1.59 -9.80
CA ALA A 468 -19.22 0.33 -9.78
C ALA A 468 -19.57 -0.56 -10.99
N THR A 469 -18.56 -0.95 -11.76
CA THR A 469 -18.69 -1.94 -12.83
C THR A 469 -18.26 -3.31 -12.30
N LEU A 470 -19.20 -4.26 -12.22
CA LEU A 470 -18.90 -5.63 -11.74
C LEU A 470 -18.40 -6.50 -12.90
N LEU A 471 -17.15 -6.95 -12.81
CA LEU A 471 -16.48 -7.79 -13.81
C LEU A 471 -16.37 -9.23 -13.28
N PRO A 472 -16.98 -10.23 -13.92
CA PRO A 472 -16.79 -11.63 -13.52
C PRO A 472 -15.36 -12.09 -13.76
N SER A 473 -14.78 -12.81 -12.80
CA SER A 473 -13.54 -13.56 -13.03
C SER A 473 -13.81 -14.80 -13.88
N THR A 474 -13.04 -15.02 -14.93
CA THR A 474 -13.27 -16.11 -15.90
C THR A 474 -12.47 -17.39 -15.61
N ASP A 475 -11.39 -17.31 -14.82
CA ASP A 475 -10.45 -18.41 -14.56
C ASP A 475 -10.02 -18.57 -13.08
N GLY A 476 -10.72 -17.85 -12.18
CA GLY A 476 -10.43 -17.83 -10.75
C GLY A 476 -9.30 -16.87 -10.38
N SER A 477 -8.48 -17.26 -9.38
CA SER A 477 -7.37 -16.45 -8.86
C SER A 477 -6.02 -16.69 -9.56
N GLY A 478 -5.87 -17.75 -10.36
CA GLY A 478 -4.56 -18.24 -10.79
C GLY A 478 -3.83 -17.31 -11.76
N ARG A 479 -4.55 -16.73 -12.73
CA ARG A 479 -3.98 -15.76 -13.69
C ARG A 479 -3.57 -14.48 -12.98
N GLY A 480 -4.42 -13.95 -12.12
CA GLY A 480 -4.10 -12.79 -11.28
C GLY A 480 -2.96 -13.06 -10.32
N ALA A 481 -2.82 -14.28 -9.80
CA ALA A 481 -1.71 -14.64 -8.93
C ALA A 481 -0.36 -14.67 -9.65
N ALA A 482 -0.31 -15.20 -10.87
CA ALA A 482 0.87 -15.09 -11.72
C ALA A 482 1.22 -13.63 -11.99
N MET A 483 0.22 -12.78 -12.16
CA MET A 483 0.42 -11.36 -12.37
C MET A 483 0.99 -10.64 -11.13
N VAL A 484 0.46 -10.91 -9.92
CA VAL A 484 1.08 -10.43 -8.66
C VAL A 484 2.53 -10.87 -8.56
N THR A 485 2.80 -12.13 -8.89
CA THR A 485 4.14 -12.73 -8.89
C THR A 485 5.07 -11.98 -9.85
N ALA A 486 4.60 -11.67 -11.05
CA ALA A 486 5.35 -10.92 -12.05
C ALA A 486 5.65 -9.48 -11.61
N VAL A 487 4.66 -8.79 -11.03
CA VAL A 487 4.84 -7.45 -10.44
C VAL A 487 5.87 -7.49 -9.30
N ALA A 488 5.79 -8.48 -8.41
CA ALA A 488 6.74 -8.65 -7.32
C ALA A 488 8.19 -8.81 -7.82
N VAL A 489 8.40 -9.67 -8.82
CA VAL A 489 9.72 -9.90 -9.43
C VAL A 489 10.23 -8.63 -10.11
N ARG A 490 9.38 -7.91 -10.83
CA ARG A 490 9.73 -6.64 -11.48
C ARG A 490 10.16 -5.58 -10.47
N LEU A 491 9.40 -5.40 -9.38
CA LEU A 491 9.71 -4.43 -8.33
C LEU A 491 11.00 -4.80 -7.59
N GLU A 492 11.27 -6.09 -7.36
CA GLU A 492 12.53 -6.53 -6.78
C GLU A 492 13.71 -6.21 -7.70
N ALA A 493 13.59 -6.44 -9.00
CA ALA A 493 14.61 -6.09 -9.99
C ALA A 493 14.89 -4.58 -10.02
N GLN A 494 13.84 -3.75 -10.08
CA GLN A 494 13.98 -2.29 -10.04
C GLN A 494 14.65 -1.81 -8.76
N ARG A 495 14.31 -2.40 -7.60
CA ARG A 495 14.94 -2.05 -6.33
C ARG A 495 16.44 -2.36 -6.34
N ARG A 496 16.84 -3.50 -6.90
CA ARG A 496 18.26 -3.85 -7.04
C ARG A 496 19.01 -2.86 -7.92
N GLU A 497 18.44 -2.46 -9.06
CA GLU A 497 19.04 -1.43 -9.93
C GLU A 497 19.23 -0.10 -9.19
N VAL A 498 18.23 0.34 -8.42
CA VAL A 498 18.33 1.55 -7.60
C VAL A 498 19.40 1.41 -6.52
N ASP A 499 19.44 0.28 -5.81
CA ASP A 499 20.44 0.01 -4.78
C ASP A 499 21.86 -0.07 -5.36
N GLU A 500 22.04 -0.56 -6.59
CA GLU A 500 23.32 -0.56 -7.31
C GLU A 500 23.78 0.86 -7.66
N VAL A 501 22.87 1.72 -8.14
CA VAL A 501 23.19 3.13 -8.45
C VAL A 501 23.50 3.94 -7.19
N LEU A 502 22.77 3.68 -6.10
CA LEU A 502 22.96 4.38 -4.82
C LEU A 502 24.09 3.80 -3.97
N GLY A 503 24.51 2.56 -4.24
CA GLY A 503 25.54 1.83 -3.49
C GLY A 503 26.84 2.63 -3.31
N PRO A 504 27.44 3.20 -4.37
CA PRO A 504 28.65 4.02 -4.27
C PRO A 504 28.53 5.28 -3.41
N LEU A 505 27.31 5.75 -3.10
CA LEU A 505 27.07 6.92 -2.24
C LEU A 505 27.00 6.55 -0.75
N ARG A 506 26.93 5.26 -0.40
CA ARG A 506 26.87 4.78 0.97
C ARG A 506 28.28 4.61 1.53
N LEU A 507 28.77 5.59 2.27
CA LEU A 507 30.05 5.52 2.97
C LEU A 507 29.92 4.68 4.24
N SER A 508 30.79 3.69 4.40
CA SER A 508 30.91 2.91 5.63
C SER A 508 31.62 3.71 6.73
N HIS A 509 31.59 3.21 7.95
CA HIS A 509 32.34 3.82 9.06
C HIS A 509 33.84 3.90 8.75
N ALA A 510 34.41 2.84 8.16
CA ALA A 510 35.83 2.80 7.78
C ALA A 510 36.17 3.83 6.69
N ASP A 511 35.24 4.07 5.73
CA ASP A 511 35.43 5.11 4.72
C ASP A 511 35.46 6.51 5.37
N LEU A 512 34.59 6.76 6.34
CA LEU A 512 34.56 8.03 7.08
C LEU A 512 35.83 8.25 7.91
N GLU A 513 36.34 7.21 8.58
CA GLU A 513 37.64 7.25 9.28
C GLU A 513 38.80 7.53 8.32
N HIS A 514 38.76 6.92 7.13
CA HIS A 514 39.76 7.16 6.09
C HIS A 514 39.73 8.62 5.62
N VAL A 515 38.54 9.17 5.32
CA VAL A 515 38.36 10.58 4.96
C VAL A 515 38.87 11.51 6.06
N GLN A 516 38.56 11.21 7.33
CA GLN A 516 39.08 11.97 8.47
C GLN A 516 40.62 11.96 8.51
N SER A 517 41.23 10.80 8.31
CA SER A 517 42.69 10.66 8.28
C SER A 517 43.33 11.44 7.12
N LEU A 518 42.70 11.42 5.94
CA LEU A 518 43.16 12.18 4.78
C LEU A 518 43.08 13.69 5.04
N MET A 519 41.97 14.16 5.61
CA MET A 519 41.80 15.57 5.97
C MET A 519 42.88 16.02 6.97
N ARG A 520 43.13 15.24 8.03
CA ARG A 520 44.19 15.54 9.00
C ARG A 520 45.57 15.61 8.34
N LYS A 521 45.89 14.66 7.46
CA LYS A 521 47.15 14.66 6.72
C LYS A 521 47.30 15.92 5.85
N GLU A 522 46.25 16.33 5.14
CA GLU A 522 46.29 17.55 4.32
C GLU A 522 46.39 18.83 5.18
N MET A 523 45.79 18.86 6.37
CA MET A 523 46.00 19.95 7.34
C MET A 523 47.48 20.04 7.77
N ASP A 524 48.11 18.91 8.10
CA ASP A 524 49.52 18.88 8.49
C ASP A 524 50.44 19.39 7.35
N LEU A 525 50.15 18.98 6.11
CA LEU A 525 50.84 19.49 4.92
C LEU A 525 50.60 20.98 4.69
N GLY A 526 49.38 21.45 4.92
CA GLY A 526 49.00 22.86 4.81
C GLY A 526 49.66 23.74 5.86
N LEU A 527 49.85 23.26 7.09
CA LEU A 527 50.50 24.01 8.16
C LEU A 527 52.03 24.05 8.02
N ASN A 528 52.63 23.03 7.41
CA ASN A 528 54.07 22.97 7.22
C ASN A 528 54.54 23.92 6.10
N LYS A 529 55.54 24.74 6.42
CA LYS A 529 56.09 25.79 5.55
C LYS A 529 56.58 25.29 4.19
N GLU A 530 57.21 24.11 4.15
CA GLU A 530 57.82 23.55 2.93
C GLU A 530 56.76 22.94 2.01
N THR A 531 55.73 22.31 2.59
CA THR A 531 54.68 21.62 1.84
C THR A 531 53.46 22.51 1.55
N ASN A 532 53.27 23.62 2.27
CA ASN A 532 52.17 24.56 2.05
C ASN A 532 52.00 24.97 0.59
N PRO A 533 53.05 25.31 -0.18
CA PRO A 533 52.91 25.74 -1.57
C PRO A 533 52.20 24.72 -2.48
N THR A 534 52.28 23.42 -2.17
CA THR A 534 51.68 22.33 -2.96
C THR A 534 50.54 21.60 -2.25
N ALA A 535 50.23 21.94 -1.00
CA ALA A 535 49.12 21.34 -0.25
C ALA A 535 47.76 21.69 -0.85
N SER A 536 46.82 20.73 -0.82
CA SER A 536 45.45 20.96 -1.32
C SER A 536 44.62 21.77 -0.33
N VAL A 537 44.81 21.54 0.97
CA VAL A 537 44.24 22.34 2.06
C VAL A 537 45.28 23.36 2.52
N ARG A 538 45.02 24.65 2.25
CA ARG A 538 46.06 25.70 2.32
C ARG A 538 46.37 26.24 3.72
N MET A 539 45.52 25.97 4.72
CA MET A 539 45.67 26.40 6.13
C MET A 539 46.14 27.86 6.25
N LEU A 540 45.42 28.78 5.61
CA LEU A 540 45.83 30.18 5.45
C LEU A 540 45.71 30.94 6.78
N PRO A 541 46.79 31.61 7.27
CA PRO A 541 46.72 32.42 8.48
C PRO A 541 45.80 33.62 8.32
N THR A 542 44.97 33.89 9.33
CA THR A 542 43.93 34.93 9.32
C THR A 542 44.39 36.24 9.97
N TYR A 543 45.51 36.20 10.70
CA TYR A 543 46.03 37.29 11.54
C TYR A 543 45.10 37.71 12.69
N VAL A 544 44.02 36.96 12.93
CA VAL A 544 43.18 37.07 14.14
C VAL A 544 43.79 36.14 15.20
N CYS A 545 44.36 36.72 16.25
CA CYS A 545 45.17 35.97 17.23
C CYS A 545 44.44 35.65 18.54
N ALA A 546 43.21 36.14 18.72
CA ALA A 546 42.39 35.87 19.89
C ALA A 546 40.89 35.94 19.52
N THR A 547 40.07 35.16 20.21
CA THR A 547 38.61 35.30 20.22
C THR A 547 38.19 36.52 21.05
N PRO A 548 36.93 36.96 20.95
CA PRO A 548 36.47 38.11 21.73
C PRO A 548 36.64 37.90 23.24
N ASP A 549 37.13 38.92 23.95
CA ASP A 549 37.35 38.89 25.40
C ASP A 549 36.35 39.75 26.19
N GLY A 550 35.43 40.42 25.48
CA GLY A 550 34.40 41.27 26.06
C GLY A 550 34.87 42.70 26.32
N THR A 551 36.11 43.06 25.98
CA THR A 551 36.62 44.44 26.08
C THR A 551 36.34 45.28 24.83
N GLU A 552 35.83 44.67 23.76
CA GLU A 552 35.61 45.33 22.47
C GLU A 552 34.53 46.39 22.57
N ARG A 553 34.83 47.63 22.18
CA ARG A 553 33.87 48.74 22.18
C ARG A 553 34.07 49.57 20.92
N GLY A 554 32.98 50.10 20.36
CA GLY A 554 33.04 51.04 19.24
C GLY A 554 31.90 50.91 18.25
N GLU A 555 31.92 51.78 17.24
CA GLU A 555 31.05 51.74 16.09
C GLU A 555 31.88 51.43 14.84
N PHE A 556 31.51 50.37 14.13
CA PHE A 556 32.26 49.80 13.02
C PHE A 556 31.37 49.68 11.80
N LEU A 557 31.97 49.88 10.63
CA LEU A 557 31.34 49.50 9.37
C LEU A 557 31.83 48.08 9.02
N ALA A 558 30.95 47.23 8.52
CA ALA A 558 31.32 45.90 8.05
C ALA A 558 30.78 45.65 6.64
N LEU A 559 31.57 45.00 5.80
CA LEU A 559 31.15 44.51 4.50
C LEU A 559 31.11 43.00 4.53
N ASP A 560 30.13 42.40 3.88
CA ASP A 560 30.07 40.95 3.71
C ASP A 560 29.82 40.61 2.24
N LEU A 561 30.88 40.09 1.62
CA LEU A 561 30.93 39.72 0.22
C LEU A 561 31.37 38.26 0.08
N GLY A 562 30.40 37.39 -0.18
CA GLY A 562 30.66 35.96 -0.40
C GLY A 562 29.77 35.26 -1.42
N GLY A 563 28.88 35.99 -2.08
CA GLY A 563 27.95 35.48 -3.10
C GLY A 563 27.30 36.64 -3.87
N THR A 564 26.14 36.42 -4.49
CA THR A 564 25.44 37.47 -5.27
C THR A 564 24.84 38.57 -4.38
N ASN A 565 24.57 38.25 -3.11
CA ASN A 565 24.07 39.19 -2.10
C ASN A 565 25.23 39.78 -1.31
N PHE A 566 25.56 41.03 -1.61
CA PHE A 566 26.52 41.83 -0.87
C PHE A 566 25.82 42.55 0.28
N ARG A 567 26.42 42.59 1.46
CA ARG A 567 25.86 43.29 2.62
C ARG A 567 26.78 44.39 3.11
N VAL A 568 26.18 45.53 3.43
CA VAL A 568 26.84 46.61 4.17
C VAL A 568 26.16 46.73 5.52
N LEU A 569 26.96 46.76 6.60
CA LEU A 569 26.48 46.79 7.96
C LEU A 569 27.15 47.91 8.76
N VAL A 570 26.42 48.49 9.71
CA VAL A 570 27.00 49.23 10.83
C VAL A 570 26.76 48.43 12.11
N VAL A 571 27.82 48.20 12.87
CA VAL A 571 27.85 47.40 14.09
C VAL A 571 28.30 48.29 15.24
N ARG A 572 27.48 48.39 16.28
CA ARG A 572 27.76 49.13 17.51
C ARG A 572 27.96 48.13 18.65
N VAL A 573 29.16 48.11 19.20
CA VAL A 573 29.54 47.26 20.33
C VAL A 573 29.67 48.13 21.58
N SER A 574 28.90 47.81 22.60
CA SER A 574 28.82 48.54 23.86
C SER A 574 28.76 47.58 25.06
N GLU A 575 28.80 48.09 26.29
CA GLU A 575 28.61 47.28 27.50
C GLU A 575 27.21 46.63 27.55
N ASP A 576 26.21 47.28 26.97
CA ASP A 576 24.82 46.79 26.90
C ASP A 576 24.60 45.76 25.76
N GLY A 577 25.67 45.33 25.09
CA GLY A 577 25.64 44.37 23.98
C GLY A 577 25.83 45.00 22.59
N ILE A 578 25.53 44.20 21.56
CA ILE A 578 25.73 44.54 20.13
C ILE A 578 24.41 45.01 19.49
N ARG A 579 24.47 46.13 18.75
CA ARG A 579 23.38 46.61 17.90
C ARG A 579 23.86 46.72 16.46
N MET A 580 23.06 46.21 15.52
CA MET A 580 23.43 46.20 14.10
C MET A 580 22.31 46.79 13.23
N ALA A 581 22.69 47.47 12.16
CA ALA A 581 21.83 47.75 11.01
C ALA A 581 22.55 47.30 9.74
N SER A 582 21.80 46.73 8.79
CA SER A 582 22.37 46.15 7.57
C SER A 582 21.48 46.37 6.36
N GLU A 583 22.07 46.42 5.18
CA GLU A 583 21.36 46.45 3.90
C GLU A 583 22.00 45.47 2.91
N ILE A 584 21.14 44.82 2.11
CA ILE A 584 21.56 43.86 1.08
C ILE A 584 21.52 44.56 -0.29
N TYR A 585 22.61 44.41 -1.02
CA TYR A 585 22.79 44.89 -2.38
C TYR A 585 23.05 43.70 -3.30
N VAL A 586 22.38 43.68 -4.44
CA VAL A 586 22.63 42.67 -5.47
C VAL A 586 23.82 43.11 -6.31
N ILE A 587 24.78 42.23 -6.53
CA ILE A 587 25.85 42.46 -7.52
C ILE A 587 25.42 41.82 -8.84
N PRO A 588 25.20 42.60 -9.90
CA PRO A 588 24.87 42.07 -11.21
C PRO A 588 25.96 41.11 -11.73
N THR A 589 25.57 40.03 -12.41
CA THR A 589 26.51 39.05 -12.98
C THR A 589 27.55 39.70 -13.90
N ALA A 590 27.15 40.70 -14.68
CA ALA A 590 28.05 41.46 -15.54
C ALA A 590 29.16 42.19 -14.76
N ILE A 591 28.91 42.58 -13.51
CA ILE A 591 29.90 43.18 -12.61
C ILE A 591 30.74 42.09 -11.93
N MET A 592 30.13 41.00 -11.48
CA MET A 592 30.85 39.85 -10.88
C MET A 592 31.89 39.24 -11.82
N GLN A 593 31.64 39.31 -13.13
CA GLN A 593 32.47 38.74 -14.19
C GLN A 593 33.19 39.82 -15.03
N GLY A 594 33.08 41.09 -14.64
CA GLY A 594 33.65 42.24 -15.36
C GLY A 594 35.12 42.50 -15.02
N THR A 595 35.46 43.77 -14.78
CA THR A 595 36.78 44.15 -14.26
C THR A 595 36.74 44.35 -12.75
N GLY A 596 37.90 44.20 -12.10
CA GLY A 596 38.06 44.52 -10.68
C GLY A 596 37.65 45.95 -10.37
N GLU A 597 38.03 46.89 -11.25
CA GLU A 597 37.61 48.29 -11.13
C GLU A 597 36.08 48.42 -11.06
N GLN A 598 35.34 47.79 -11.98
CA GLN A 598 33.88 47.80 -11.98
C GLN A 598 33.29 47.20 -10.71
N LEU A 599 33.85 46.08 -10.24
CA LEU A 599 33.38 45.39 -9.04
C LEU A 599 33.57 46.25 -7.78
N PHE A 600 34.77 46.78 -7.57
CA PHE A 600 35.07 47.58 -6.38
C PHE A 600 34.42 48.97 -6.42
N ASP A 601 34.21 49.55 -7.62
CA ASP A 601 33.42 50.77 -7.77
C ASP A 601 31.94 50.54 -7.40
N HIS A 602 31.35 49.41 -7.80
CA HIS A 602 29.99 49.03 -7.40
C HIS A 602 29.88 48.81 -5.88
N ILE A 603 30.87 48.14 -5.28
CA ILE A 603 30.95 47.97 -3.82
C ILE A 603 30.98 49.34 -3.12
N MET A 604 31.76 50.29 -3.62
CA MET A 604 31.81 51.65 -3.07
C MET A 604 30.50 52.42 -3.25
N ASP A 605 29.82 52.27 -4.39
CA ASP A 605 28.50 52.87 -4.60
C ASP A 605 27.48 52.36 -3.57
N CYS A 606 27.50 51.06 -3.27
CA CYS A 606 26.67 50.45 -2.22
C CYS A 606 27.01 51.00 -0.82
N ILE A 607 28.30 51.17 -0.50
CA ILE A 607 28.74 51.74 0.79
C ILE A 607 28.27 53.18 0.95
N VAL A 608 28.42 54.00 -0.09
CA VAL A 608 28.00 55.41 -0.06
C VAL A 608 26.48 55.52 0.11
N ASP A 609 25.71 54.73 -0.63
CA ASP A 609 24.25 54.68 -0.49
C ASP A 609 23.82 54.29 0.94
N PHE A 610 24.43 53.23 1.50
CA PHE A 610 24.14 52.80 2.88
C PHE A 610 24.46 53.89 3.90
N GLN A 611 25.63 54.53 3.79
CA GLN A 611 26.03 55.62 4.69
C GLN A 611 25.09 56.82 4.61
N MET A 612 24.56 57.16 3.42
CA MET A 612 23.56 58.21 3.28
C MET A 612 22.27 57.86 4.01
N LYS A 613 21.75 56.63 3.83
CA LYS A 613 20.53 56.14 4.48
C LYS A 613 20.66 56.10 6.00
N GLN A 614 21.83 55.68 6.50
CA GLN A 614 22.11 55.61 7.94
C GLN A 614 22.60 56.93 8.56
N LYS A 615 22.72 58.01 7.76
CA LYS A 615 23.21 59.35 8.19
C LYS A 615 24.65 59.33 8.75
N LEU A 616 25.50 58.47 8.19
CA LEU A 616 26.89 58.25 8.62
C LEU A 616 27.93 58.99 7.76
N THR A 617 27.53 59.75 6.75
CA THR A 617 28.42 60.42 5.77
C THR A 617 29.50 61.33 6.37
N ASN A 618 29.32 61.83 7.59
CA ASN A 618 30.31 62.67 8.29
C ASN A 618 31.21 61.93 9.28
N HIS A 619 31.05 60.62 9.44
CA HIS A 619 31.78 59.83 10.42
C HIS A 619 33.01 59.17 9.76
N VAL A 620 34.11 59.07 10.50
CA VAL A 620 35.27 58.25 10.11
C VAL A 620 35.12 56.92 10.84
N LEU A 621 34.69 55.88 10.13
CA LEU A 621 34.44 54.56 10.69
C LEU A 621 35.55 53.58 10.29
N SER A 622 35.97 52.77 11.26
CA SER A 622 36.80 51.59 10.99
C SER A 622 35.96 50.54 10.24
N LEU A 623 36.49 50.03 9.14
CA LEU A 623 35.84 49.03 8.30
C LEU A 623 36.48 47.65 8.48
N GLY A 624 35.66 46.65 8.84
CA GLY A 624 35.97 45.24 8.65
C GLY A 624 35.40 44.73 7.32
N PHE A 625 36.22 44.10 6.49
CA PHE A 625 35.80 43.59 5.19
C PHE A 625 35.77 42.06 5.21
N THR A 626 34.60 41.48 5.41
CA THR A 626 34.38 40.04 5.21
C THR A 626 34.37 39.73 3.71
N PHE A 627 35.40 39.05 3.25
CA PHE A 627 35.64 38.72 1.86
C PHE A 627 35.84 37.21 1.73
N SER A 628 34.78 36.52 1.30
CA SER A 628 34.67 35.06 1.40
C SER A 628 35.30 34.30 0.23
N PHE A 629 36.53 34.68 -0.11
CA PHE A 629 37.33 34.06 -1.16
C PHE A 629 38.72 33.68 -0.61
N PRO A 630 39.39 32.69 -1.20
CA PRO A 630 40.73 32.31 -0.78
C PRO A 630 41.72 33.46 -0.96
N CYS A 631 42.22 34.02 0.14
CA CYS A 631 43.19 35.11 0.15
C CYS A 631 44.44 34.74 0.94
N LYS A 632 45.62 35.04 0.40
CA LYS A 632 46.86 35.02 1.16
C LYS A 632 46.99 36.34 1.91
N GLN A 633 46.61 36.34 3.19
CA GLN A 633 46.86 37.47 4.06
C GLN A 633 48.36 37.60 4.34
N VAL A 634 48.84 38.84 4.33
CA VAL A 634 50.19 39.21 4.79
C VAL A 634 50.12 40.16 5.99
N GLY A 635 48.91 40.60 6.33
CA GLY A 635 48.54 41.34 7.52
C GLY A 635 47.03 41.34 7.67
N LEU A 636 46.52 41.86 8.78
CA LEU A 636 45.07 41.91 9.03
C LEU A 636 44.34 42.78 7.99
N ASP A 637 44.97 43.86 7.50
CA ASP A 637 44.42 44.78 6.50
C ASP A 637 45.06 44.65 5.11
N LYS A 638 45.71 43.51 4.82
CA LYS A 638 46.38 43.28 3.53
C LYS A 638 46.29 41.83 3.08
N ALA A 639 45.65 41.60 1.93
CA ALA A 639 45.36 40.24 1.47
C ALA A 639 45.36 40.12 -0.05
N LEU A 640 46.19 39.21 -0.56
CA LEU A 640 46.27 38.91 -1.99
C LEU A 640 45.22 37.86 -2.36
N LEU A 641 44.33 38.16 -3.30
CA LEU A 641 43.37 37.18 -3.79
C LEU A 641 44.11 36.05 -4.53
N LEU A 642 43.90 34.80 -4.12
CA LEU A 642 44.55 33.65 -4.75
C LEU A 642 43.79 33.13 -5.97
N THR A 643 42.47 33.01 -5.84
CA THR A 643 41.60 32.56 -6.93
C THR A 643 40.17 32.98 -6.64
N TRP A 644 39.40 33.22 -7.70
CA TRP A 644 37.96 33.36 -7.56
C TRP A 644 37.27 32.00 -7.37
N THR A 645 36.13 32.03 -6.69
CA THR A 645 35.21 30.91 -6.49
C THR A 645 33.77 31.42 -6.60
N LYS A 646 32.76 30.56 -6.39
CA LYS A 646 31.34 30.97 -6.22
C LYS A 646 30.78 31.83 -7.38
N GLY A 647 31.27 31.62 -8.60
CA GLY A 647 30.78 32.28 -9.82
C GLY A 647 31.36 33.68 -10.13
N PHE A 648 32.27 34.20 -9.29
CA PHE A 648 33.02 35.43 -9.59
C PHE A 648 34.16 35.17 -10.58
N SER A 649 34.46 36.16 -11.42
CA SER A 649 35.61 36.09 -12.34
C SER A 649 36.14 37.47 -12.73
N ALA A 650 35.95 38.49 -11.90
CA ALA A 650 36.39 39.85 -12.18
C ALA A 650 37.90 39.91 -12.46
N SER A 651 38.26 40.43 -13.62
CA SER A 651 39.65 40.49 -14.10
C SER A 651 40.47 41.55 -13.36
N GLY A 652 41.78 41.32 -13.21
CA GLY A 652 42.66 42.26 -12.48
C GLY A 652 42.53 42.23 -10.96
N CYS A 653 41.86 41.21 -10.39
CA CYS A 653 41.79 41.02 -8.94
C CYS A 653 42.73 39.92 -8.41
N VAL A 654 42.92 38.83 -9.17
CA VAL A 654 43.73 37.70 -8.74
C VAL A 654 45.20 38.10 -8.69
N GLY A 655 45.87 37.83 -7.57
CA GLY A 655 47.23 38.26 -7.27
C GLY A 655 47.31 39.65 -6.64
N GLU A 656 46.24 40.44 -6.70
CA GLU A 656 46.21 41.81 -6.20
C GLU A 656 45.69 41.90 -4.76
N ASP A 657 46.06 42.98 -4.08
CA ASP A 657 45.63 43.27 -2.72
C ASP A 657 44.18 43.80 -2.70
N VAL A 658 43.25 42.99 -2.20
CA VAL A 658 41.81 43.29 -2.17
C VAL A 658 41.50 44.57 -1.39
N VAL A 659 42.23 44.81 -0.30
CA VAL A 659 42.05 46.02 0.51
C VAL A 659 42.53 47.25 -0.27
N GLN A 660 43.62 47.11 -1.03
CA GLN A 660 44.11 48.17 -1.90
C GLN A 660 43.13 48.48 -3.04
N LEU A 661 42.54 47.48 -3.68
CA LEU A 661 41.51 47.67 -4.71
C LEU A 661 40.29 48.45 -4.19
N LEU A 662 39.85 48.14 -2.96
CA LEU A 662 38.78 48.90 -2.30
C LEU A 662 39.20 50.34 -1.96
N ARG A 663 40.44 50.55 -1.50
CA ARG A 663 41.00 51.89 -1.23
C ARG A 663 41.08 52.74 -2.51
N GLU A 664 41.45 52.15 -3.63
CA GLU A 664 41.50 52.83 -4.93
C GLU A 664 40.11 53.19 -5.45
N ALA A 665 39.12 52.30 -5.28
CA ALA A 665 37.73 52.62 -5.59
C ALA A 665 37.21 53.77 -4.72
N ALA A 666 37.55 53.79 -3.43
CA ALA A 666 37.19 54.90 -2.54
C ALA A 666 37.83 56.22 -3.00
N GLN A 667 39.08 56.20 -3.48
CA GLN A 667 39.74 57.38 -4.06
C GLN A 667 39.04 57.86 -5.34
N ARG A 668 38.71 56.95 -6.28
CA ARG A 668 37.96 57.29 -7.52
C ARG A 668 36.61 57.94 -7.23
N LYS A 669 35.96 57.53 -6.13
CA LYS A 669 34.66 58.07 -5.68
C LYS A 669 34.79 59.27 -4.73
N ASN A 670 35.99 59.85 -4.55
CA ASN A 670 36.27 60.97 -3.64
C ASN A 670 35.86 60.71 -2.17
N HIS A 671 35.88 59.46 -1.72
CA HIS A 671 35.50 59.05 -0.38
C HIS A 671 36.74 58.82 0.52
N THR A 672 37.24 59.88 1.16
CA THR A 672 38.51 59.87 1.90
C THR A 672 38.42 59.42 3.37
N ARG A 673 37.23 59.05 3.84
CA ARG A 673 36.94 58.77 5.27
C ARG A 673 36.80 57.29 5.63
N LEU A 674 37.02 56.39 4.68
CA LEU A 674 36.95 54.93 4.90
C LEU A 674 38.29 54.39 5.40
N LYS A 675 38.33 53.82 6.60
CA LYS A 675 39.53 53.21 7.17
C LYS A 675 39.37 51.69 7.24
N VAL A 676 39.84 50.97 6.23
CA VAL A 676 39.86 49.49 6.26
C VAL A 676 40.91 49.02 7.25
N VAL A 677 40.47 48.35 8.32
CA VAL A 677 41.32 47.87 9.42
C VAL A 677 41.50 46.35 9.42
N ALA A 678 40.59 45.62 8.77
CA ALA A 678 40.68 44.18 8.65
C ALA A 678 40.02 43.68 7.36
N LEU A 679 40.63 42.66 6.76
CA LEU A 679 39.99 41.75 5.82
C LEU A 679 39.88 40.39 6.52
N VAL A 680 38.68 39.82 6.49
CA VAL A 680 38.33 38.61 7.24
C VAL A 680 37.64 37.64 6.29
N ASN A 681 37.86 36.33 6.46
CA ASN A 681 37.06 35.32 5.77
C ASN A 681 35.73 35.08 6.54
N ASP A 682 34.65 34.73 5.84
CA ASP A 682 33.35 34.44 6.47
C ASP A 682 33.41 33.34 7.54
N THR A 683 34.21 32.29 7.34
CA THR A 683 34.40 31.25 8.37
C THR A 683 34.96 31.82 9.67
N VAL A 684 35.90 32.77 9.58
CA VAL A 684 36.52 33.45 10.74
C VAL A 684 35.53 34.42 11.36
N GLY A 685 34.83 35.21 10.56
CA GLY A 685 33.79 36.12 11.05
C GLY A 685 32.68 35.38 11.80
N THR A 686 32.31 34.20 11.30
CA THR A 686 31.32 33.31 11.96
C THR A 686 31.85 32.78 13.28
N MET A 687 33.09 32.28 13.32
CA MET A 687 33.73 31.85 14.57
C MET A 687 33.77 33.00 15.59
N MET A 688 34.17 34.20 15.17
CA MET A 688 34.26 35.37 16.06
C MET A 688 32.89 35.83 16.55
N SER A 689 31.86 35.78 15.70
CA SER A 689 30.49 36.11 16.11
C SER A 689 29.97 35.14 17.18
N CYS A 690 30.22 33.83 17.02
CA CYS A 690 29.85 32.83 18.03
C CYS A 690 30.73 32.95 19.29
N GLY A 691 32.01 33.25 19.13
CA GLY A 691 32.97 33.44 20.21
C GLY A 691 32.65 34.63 21.14
N TYR A 692 31.88 35.61 20.65
CA TYR A 692 31.37 36.70 21.48
C TYR A 692 30.37 36.20 22.55
N ASP A 693 29.53 35.23 22.19
CA ASP A 693 28.51 34.67 23.10
C ASP A 693 29.05 33.47 23.91
N ASP A 694 29.89 32.62 23.31
CA ASP A 694 30.52 31.47 23.96
C ASP A 694 32.06 31.51 23.79
N PRO A 695 32.81 31.82 24.88
CA PRO A 695 34.27 31.83 24.86
C PRO A 695 34.94 30.51 24.47
N LYS A 696 34.20 29.38 24.44
CA LYS A 696 34.71 28.07 24.00
C LYS A 696 34.65 27.87 22.49
N CYS A 697 34.08 28.81 21.72
CA CYS A 697 33.98 28.68 20.28
C CYS A 697 35.33 28.97 19.60
N GLU A 698 36.01 27.92 19.14
CA GLU A 698 37.31 28.00 18.43
C GLU A 698 37.27 27.43 17.00
N ILE A 699 36.07 27.08 16.51
CA ILE A 699 35.88 26.49 15.17
C ILE A 699 34.75 27.23 14.46
N GLY A 700 35.05 27.80 13.30
CA GLY A 700 34.05 28.28 12.35
C GLY A 700 33.78 27.23 11.28
N LEU A 701 32.51 26.98 10.98
CA LEU A 701 32.07 26.10 9.89
C LEU A 701 31.02 26.82 9.05
N ILE A 702 31.20 26.80 7.73
CA ILE A 702 30.22 27.32 6.76
C ILE A 702 29.70 26.13 5.95
N VAL A 703 28.38 25.95 5.97
CA VAL A 703 27.64 25.00 5.12
C VAL A 703 26.48 25.78 4.50
N GLY A 704 26.59 26.15 3.22
CA GLY A 704 25.62 27.03 2.57
C GLY A 704 25.74 27.06 1.06
#